data_AF-B0NFT8-F1
#
_entry.id   AF-B0NFT8-F1
#
_cell.length_a   1.000
_cell.length_b   1.000
_cell.length_c   1.000
_cell.angle_alpha   90.00
_cell.angle_beta   90.00
_cell.angle_gamma   90.00
#
_symmetry.space_group_name_H-M   'P 1'
#
loop_
_entity.id
_entity.type
_entity.pdbx_description
1 polymer ?
#
loop_
_entity_poly.entity_id
_entity_poly.type
_entity_poly.pdbx_seq_one_letter_code
_entity_poly.pdbx_strand_id
1 'polypeptide(L)'
;MHHKYTEIRIPIEADNPAIQRHEDLCIKCGQCRQVCEREIGVGRLYDLVSTKDTAICIHCGQCANVCPVNSITEVYEYGEVKEAIKDPDKIVIFSTSPSVRVGLGETFGMAPGSFVEGKMVAALRALGADYVLDTNFSADLTIMEEASELVERITEKKKPLPQFTSCCPAWVKFAETFYPELLPNISSAKSPIGMQGPTIKTYFAKKNNIDPKKIVNVAVTPCTAKKFEIRRGEMNISAKANGSEGMRDMDHVITTRELAMWLKEEGIDIGVLEDEAYDSLMGPASGAGVIFGNTGGVMEAAARTAYYLVTGENPPSDYLCLEPVRGMEGVREATVEMGGLPIRLAVIHGTENARTFIEQMKKEDKSYDFIEVMTCKGGCIGGGGQPKTQVPMTDEVRKARIESLYAKDAKMTLRYSHENPDIKRVYSEFYGKPLSQAAEEMLHTSYYSRAEDLGPEGMVLKEFTKPAWEQDKENNEANQEKEEKENKTMTKFRCTVCGYIHEGENPPAACPVCKVGPEKFEKLEEAAKASGRYAGTKTEKNLMEAFAGESQARNKYSFFAEIAKQEGMEQTAAIFMETAEQERQHAKMWFAEWHGLGDTADNLQSAADGENEEWTQMYARMAKEAREEGFEDLAVKFENVAKVEAAHEKRYLKILDTLKNELTFKGNAPLGWKCRQCGYIHEGEEAPEVCPTCGYPKAYFERKVENY
;
A
#
# COMPACT_ATOMS: atom_id res chain seq x y z
N MET A 1 9.32 -24.58 -21.87
CA MET A 1 9.31 -23.22 -21.30
C MET A 1 10.53 -23.07 -20.41
N HIS A 2 11.29 -21.99 -20.55
CA HIS A 2 12.44 -21.66 -19.73
C HIS A 2 12.04 -20.94 -18.43
N HIS A 3 10.88 -20.28 -18.41
CA HIS A 3 10.26 -19.78 -17.18
C HIS A 3 9.69 -20.92 -16.32
N LYS A 4 10.05 -20.95 -15.04
CA LYS A 4 9.60 -21.98 -14.08
C LYS A 4 8.48 -21.47 -13.17
N TYR A 5 7.55 -22.36 -12.83
CA TYR A 5 6.42 -22.10 -11.92
C TYR A 5 5.59 -20.88 -12.33
N THR A 6 5.30 -20.77 -13.63
CA THR A 6 4.58 -19.61 -14.19
C THR A 6 3.19 -19.50 -13.62
N GLU A 7 2.58 -20.61 -13.18
CA GLU A 7 1.30 -20.69 -12.47
C GLU A 7 1.29 -19.96 -11.12
N ILE A 8 2.45 -19.80 -10.47
CA ILE A 8 2.58 -19.11 -9.18
C ILE A 8 3.31 -17.77 -9.32
N ARG A 9 4.30 -17.68 -10.21
CA ARG A 9 5.23 -16.55 -10.28
C ARG A 9 5.10 -15.84 -11.61
N ILE A 10 5.15 -14.50 -11.59
CA ILE A 10 5.24 -13.73 -12.84
C ILE A 10 6.54 -14.09 -13.58
N PRO A 11 6.56 -14.33 -14.90
CA PRO A 11 7.81 -14.56 -15.62
C PRO A 11 8.62 -13.25 -15.73
N ILE A 12 9.94 -13.35 -15.68
CA ILE A 12 10.88 -12.24 -15.77
C ILE A 12 12.06 -12.73 -16.61
N GLU A 13 12.36 -12.01 -17.69
CA GLU A 13 13.52 -12.29 -18.54
C GLU A 13 14.84 -12.14 -17.78
N ALA A 14 15.80 -13.00 -18.10
CA ALA A 14 17.13 -12.98 -17.47
C ALA A 14 17.94 -11.72 -17.83
N ASP A 15 17.69 -11.13 -19.00
CA ASP A 15 18.33 -9.90 -19.50
C ASP A 15 17.49 -8.64 -19.23
N ASN A 16 16.47 -8.73 -18.37
CA ASN A 16 15.65 -7.59 -18.01
C ASN A 16 16.52 -6.49 -17.37
N PRO A 17 16.60 -5.28 -17.96
CA PRO A 17 17.55 -4.26 -17.51
C PRO A 17 17.16 -3.57 -16.21
N ALA A 18 15.94 -3.81 -15.71
CA ALA A 18 15.38 -3.07 -14.59
C ALA A 18 15.27 -3.90 -13.32
N ILE A 19 14.92 -5.19 -13.45
CA ILE A 19 14.72 -6.12 -12.34
C ILE A 19 15.31 -7.48 -12.69
N GLN A 20 15.71 -8.23 -11.66
CA GLN A 20 16.28 -9.57 -11.77
C GLN A 20 15.63 -10.50 -10.74
N ARG A 21 15.73 -11.82 -10.99
CA ARG A 21 15.26 -12.85 -10.07
C ARG A 21 16.41 -13.73 -9.58
N HIS A 22 16.53 -13.84 -8.26
CA HIS A 22 17.32 -14.84 -7.55
C HIS A 22 16.45 -16.07 -7.30
N GLU A 23 16.61 -17.09 -8.14
CA GLU A 23 15.76 -18.28 -8.15
C GLU A 23 15.81 -19.09 -6.85
N ASP A 24 16.97 -19.11 -6.20
CA ASP A 24 17.26 -19.79 -4.93
C ASP A 24 16.56 -19.17 -3.72
N LEU A 25 16.30 -17.87 -3.76
CA LEU A 25 15.57 -17.16 -2.69
C LEU A 25 14.05 -17.29 -2.81
N CYS A 26 13.52 -17.79 -3.93
CA CYS A 26 12.10 -17.75 -4.20
C CYS A 26 11.28 -18.77 -3.37
N ILE A 27 10.47 -18.26 -2.44
CA ILE A 27 9.54 -19.09 -1.63
C ILE A 27 8.19 -19.41 -2.30
N LYS A 28 7.98 -18.96 -3.56
CA LYS A 28 6.76 -19.24 -4.34
C LYS A 28 5.46 -18.76 -3.66
N CYS A 29 5.49 -17.58 -3.04
CA CYS A 29 4.33 -17.02 -2.33
C CYS A 29 3.24 -16.40 -3.23
N GLY A 30 3.45 -16.29 -4.55
CA GLY A 30 2.46 -15.73 -5.47
C GLY A 30 2.35 -14.20 -5.54
N GLN A 31 2.87 -13.46 -4.55
CA GLN A 31 2.67 -12.00 -4.45
C GLN A 31 3.14 -11.22 -5.69
N CYS A 32 4.27 -11.62 -6.28
CA CYS A 32 4.80 -11.00 -7.51
C CYS A 32 3.85 -11.13 -8.72
N ARG A 33 3.12 -12.25 -8.80
CA ARG A 33 2.10 -12.48 -9.82
C ARG A 33 0.84 -11.68 -9.50
N GLN A 34 0.35 -11.75 -8.25
CA GLN A 34 -0.85 -11.03 -7.80
C GLN A 34 -0.76 -9.53 -8.08
N VAL A 35 0.34 -8.85 -7.72
CA VAL A 35 0.48 -7.41 -7.98
C VAL A 35 0.53 -7.10 -9.48
N CYS A 36 1.18 -7.96 -10.27
CA CYS A 36 1.33 -7.76 -11.71
C CYS A 36 0.02 -7.97 -12.47
N GLU A 37 -0.82 -8.89 -12.00
CA GLU A 37 -2.12 -9.20 -12.60
C GLU A 37 -3.22 -8.24 -12.12
N ARG A 38 -3.23 -7.86 -10.84
CA ARG A 38 -4.29 -7.05 -10.24
C ARG A 38 -4.07 -5.55 -10.41
N GLU A 39 -2.96 -5.02 -9.89
CA GLU A 39 -2.72 -3.57 -9.86
C GLU A 39 -2.11 -3.05 -11.17
N ILE A 40 -1.21 -3.86 -11.75
CA ILE A 40 -0.50 -3.49 -12.99
C ILE A 40 -1.25 -3.99 -14.23
N GLY A 41 -2.03 -5.06 -14.14
CA GLY A 41 -2.78 -5.64 -15.26
C GLY A 41 -1.93 -6.45 -16.24
N VAL A 42 -0.67 -6.06 -16.51
CA VAL A 42 0.21 -6.65 -17.54
C VAL A 42 0.28 -8.17 -17.51
N GLY A 43 0.33 -8.79 -16.33
CA GLY A 43 0.41 -10.26 -16.21
C GLY A 43 -0.77 -11.01 -16.85
N ARG A 44 -1.88 -10.32 -17.11
CA ARG A 44 -3.09 -10.87 -17.76
C ARG A 44 -3.27 -10.42 -19.20
N LEU A 45 -2.39 -9.56 -19.72
CA LEU A 45 -2.60 -8.89 -21.01
C LEU A 45 -1.95 -9.57 -22.22
N TYR A 46 -1.22 -10.66 -21.98
CA TYR A 46 -0.52 -11.39 -23.02
C TYR A 46 -0.53 -12.90 -22.76
N ASP A 47 -0.23 -13.66 -23.80
CA ASP A 47 -0.08 -15.09 -23.71
C ASP A 47 1.35 -15.56 -23.94
N LEU A 48 1.91 -16.29 -22.98
CA LEU A 48 3.29 -16.78 -23.06
C LEU A 48 3.49 -17.75 -24.23
N VAL A 49 2.46 -18.48 -24.67
CA VAL A 49 2.61 -19.34 -25.86
C VAL A 49 2.69 -18.47 -27.12
N SER A 50 1.83 -17.45 -27.24
CA SER A 50 1.88 -16.46 -28.33
C SER A 50 3.23 -15.76 -28.43
N THR A 51 3.81 -15.37 -27.29
CA THR A 51 5.10 -14.67 -27.22
C THR A 51 6.32 -15.60 -27.31
N LYS A 52 6.12 -16.89 -27.65
CA LYS A 52 7.18 -17.90 -27.72
C LYS A 52 8.00 -18.00 -26.42
N ASP A 53 7.28 -17.94 -25.31
CA ASP A 53 7.79 -18.00 -23.94
C ASP A 53 8.59 -16.76 -23.51
N THR A 54 8.49 -15.63 -24.22
CA THR A 54 9.06 -14.33 -23.82
C THR A 54 8.08 -13.56 -22.95
N ALA A 55 8.50 -13.12 -21.77
CA ALA A 55 7.71 -12.34 -20.84
C ALA A 55 7.56 -10.88 -21.29
N ILE A 56 6.32 -10.38 -21.28
CA ILE A 56 6.04 -8.96 -21.52
C ILE A 56 6.09 -8.21 -20.20
N CYS A 57 7.11 -7.38 -20.04
CA CYS A 57 7.36 -6.62 -18.83
C CYS A 57 7.45 -5.11 -19.14
N ILE A 58 6.75 -4.30 -18.36
CA ILE A 58 6.84 -2.82 -18.42
C ILE A 58 7.88 -2.23 -17.46
N HIS A 59 8.70 -3.09 -16.82
CA HIS A 59 9.82 -2.73 -15.94
C HIS A 59 9.48 -1.92 -14.67
N CYS A 60 8.21 -1.84 -14.28
CA CYS A 60 7.74 -0.99 -13.17
C CYS A 60 8.28 -1.38 -11.78
N GLY A 61 8.74 -2.63 -11.62
CA GLY A 61 9.36 -3.12 -10.38
C GLY A 61 8.39 -3.37 -9.22
N GLN A 62 7.08 -3.31 -9.42
CA GLN A 62 6.12 -3.60 -8.34
C GLN A 62 6.21 -5.04 -7.84
N CYS A 63 6.54 -6.00 -8.72
CA CYS A 63 6.85 -7.37 -8.33
C CYS A 63 8.10 -7.48 -7.44
N ALA A 64 9.08 -6.58 -7.60
CA ALA A 64 10.21 -6.46 -6.69
C ALA A 64 9.74 -5.92 -5.34
N ASN A 65 8.96 -4.83 -5.32
CA ASN A 65 8.46 -4.20 -4.09
C ASN A 65 7.70 -5.15 -3.17
N VAL A 66 6.86 -6.02 -3.71
CA VAL A 66 6.07 -6.97 -2.91
C VAL A 66 6.82 -8.25 -2.59
N CYS A 67 8.05 -8.45 -3.06
CA CYS A 67 8.78 -9.69 -2.78
C CYS A 67 9.34 -9.69 -1.34
N PRO A 68 8.87 -10.57 -0.43
CA PRO A 68 9.23 -10.53 0.99
C PRO A 68 10.64 -11.05 1.28
N VAL A 69 11.18 -11.89 0.40
CA VAL A 69 12.47 -12.59 0.56
C VAL A 69 13.55 -12.04 -0.36
N ASN A 70 13.30 -10.89 -1.01
CA ASN A 70 14.20 -10.30 -2.00
C ASN A 70 14.65 -11.26 -3.12
N SER A 71 13.81 -12.25 -3.46
CA SER A 71 14.00 -13.07 -4.67
C SER A 71 13.85 -12.25 -5.94
N ILE A 72 13.10 -11.14 -5.92
CA ILE A 72 13.07 -10.17 -7.02
C ILE A 72 13.63 -8.86 -6.49
N THR A 73 14.67 -8.37 -7.14
CA THR A 73 15.32 -7.09 -6.87
C THR A 73 15.44 -6.30 -8.16
N GLU A 74 15.81 -5.03 -8.04
CA GLU A 74 16.37 -4.27 -9.15
C GLU A 74 17.71 -4.87 -9.62
N VAL A 75 18.07 -4.57 -10.87
CA VAL A 75 19.44 -4.78 -11.35
C VAL A 75 20.32 -3.71 -10.73
N TYR A 76 21.34 -4.10 -9.97
CA TYR A 76 22.21 -3.16 -9.29
C TYR A 76 23.21 -2.52 -10.27
N GLU A 77 23.32 -1.20 -10.26
CA GLU A 77 24.23 -0.40 -11.08
C GLU A 77 25.21 0.42 -10.22
N TYR A 78 24.96 0.57 -8.90
CA TYR A 78 25.82 1.38 -8.03
C TYR A 78 27.27 0.89 -7.96
N GLY A 79 27.54 -0.39 -8.26
CA GLY A 79 28.90 -0.91 -8.38
C GLY A 79 29.69 -0.27 -9.53
N GLU A 80 29.08 -0.07 -10.69
CA GLU A 80 29.71 0.63 -11.83
C GLU A 80 29.96 2.11 -11.49
N VAL A 81 29.01 2.73 -10.79
CA VAL A 81 29.15 4.11 -10.29
C VAL A 81 30.28 4.24 -9.28
N LYS A 82 30.44 3.26 -8.37
CA LYS A 82 31.54 3.21 -7.40
C LYS A 82 32.91 3.14 -8.09
N GLU A 83 33.02 2.42 -9.20
CA GLU A 83 34.25 2.40 -9.99
C GLU A 83 34.48 3.72 -10.72
N ALA A 84 33.42 4.36 -11.26
CA ALA A 84 33.52 5.68 -11.88
C ALA A 84 34.00 6.77 -10.89
N ILE A 85 33.56 6.73 -9.63
CA ILE A 85 34.00 7.66 -8.58
C ILE A 85 35.50 7.52 -8.28
N LYS A 86 36.06 6.31 -8.41
CA LYS A 86 37.49 6.06 -8.17
C LYS A 86 38.38 6.53 -9.32
N ASP A 87 37.81 6.75 -10.50
CA ASP A 87 38.55 7.16 -11.69
C ASP A 87 38.75 8.69 -11.70
N PRO A 88 39.99 9.20 -11.50
CA PRO A 88 40.25 10.64 -11.44
C PRO A 88 40.02 11.37 -12.78
N ASP A 89 39.86 10.63 -13.89
CA ASP A 89 39.53 11.22 -15.19
C ASP A 89 38.01 11.36 -15.42
N LYS A 90 37.18 10.86 -14.50
CA LYS A 90 35.72 10.97 -14.54
C LYS A 90 35.22 12.08 -13.65
N ILE A 91 34.05 12.61 -14.02
CA ILE A 91 33.27 13.56 -13.24
C ILE A 91 31.91 12.92 -13.01
N VAL A 92 31.63 12.49 -11.79
CA VAL A 92 30.40 11.79 -11.42
C VAL A 92 29.37 12.78 -10.92
N ILE A 93 28.28 12.90 -11.69
CA ILE A 93 27.17 13.82 -11.39
C ILE A 93 25.95 12.99 -10.98
N PHE A 94 25.45 13.24 -9.77
CA PHE A 94 24.18 12.65 -9.32
C PHE A 94 23.03 13.62 -9.52
N SER A 95 21.90 13.11 -10.00
CA SER A 95 20.63 13.85 -10.10
C SER A 95 19.54 13.11 -9.34
N THR A 96 18.95 13.75 -8.32
CA THR A 96 18.04 13.06 -7.40
C THR A 96 16.56 13.38 -7.68
N SER A 97 15.74 12.35 -7.86
CA SER A 97 14.29 12.46 -8.08
C SER A 97 13.53 12.93 -6.83
N PRO A 98 12.32 13.53 -6.98
CA PRO A 98 11.58 14.09 -5.84
C PRO A 98 11.28 13.05 -4.76
N SER A 99 10.85 11.84 -5.12
CA SER A 99 10.43 10.85 -4.12
C SER A 99 11.57 10.18 -3.34
N VAL A 100 12.83 10.35 -3.74
CA VAL A 100 13.98 9.77 -3.02
C VAL A 100 14.12 10.43 -1.65
N ARG A 101 13.97 11.75 -1.60
CA ARG A 101 14.13 12.56 -0.37
C ARG A 101 13.02 12.36 0.66
N VAL A 102 11.96 11.62 0.34
CA VAL A 102 10.89 11.26 1.29
C VAL A 102 10.83 9.75 1.57
N GLY A 103 11.61 8.95 0.83
CA GLY A 103 11.73 7.51 1.05
C GLY A 103 13.01 7.13 1.79
N LEU A 104 14.16 7.72 1.41
CA LEU A 104 15.49 7.29 1.85
C LEU A 104 15.64 7.18 3.39
N GLY A 105 15.12 8.16 4.13
CA GLY A 105 15.17 8.23 5.60
C GLY A 105 14.65 6.98 6.30
N GLU A 106 13.66 6.30 5.73
CA GLU A 106 13.06 5.10 6.33
C GLU A 106 14.07 3.96 6.50
N THR A 107 15.04 3.86 5.58
CA THR A 107 16.07 2.83 5.66
C THR A 107 17.08 3.05 6.78
N PHE A 108 17.07 4.23 7.38
CA PHE A 108 17.90 4.66 8.51
C PHE A 108 17.05 4.89 9.79
N GLY A 109 15.86 4.28 9.85
CA GLY A 109 15.01 4.30 11.05
C GLY A 109 14.17 5.57 11.24
N MET A 110 14.17 6.49 10.28
CA MET A 110 13.31 7.67 10.32
C MET A 110 11.86 7.31 9.95
N ALA A 111 10.90 8.13 10.36
CA ALA A 111 9.49 7.92 10.05
C ALA A 111 9.21 8.02 8.54
N PRO A 112 8.23 7.26 8.00
CA PRO A 112 7.76 7.43 6.63
C PRO A 112 7.45 8.88 6.28
N GLY A 113 7.92 9.35 5.12
CA GLY A 113 7.73 10.73 4.69
C GLY A 113 8.69 11.75 5.31
N SER A 114 9.70 11.32 6.09
CA SER A 114 10.76 12.21 6.56
C SER A 114 11.48 12.86 5.37
N PHE A 115 11.49 14.20 5.33
CA PHE A 115 12.09 14.96 4.24
C PHE A 115 13.60 15.13 4.46
N VAL A 116 14.41 14.32 3.79
CA VAL A 116 15.86 14.17 4.01
C VAL A 116 16.72 14.71 2.86
N GLU A 117 16.27 15.80 2.20
CA GLU A 117 16.95 16.38 1.05
C GLU A 117 18.41 16.75 1.33
N GLY A 118 18.68 17.58 2.34
CA GLY A 118 20.04 18.03 2.63
C GLY A 118 20.96 16.90 3.05
N LYS A 119 20.45 15.95 3.84
CA LYS A 119 21.16 14.72 4.24
C LYS A 119 21.47 13.81 3.06
N MET A 120 20.55 13.68 2.11
CA MET A 120 20.76 12.94 0.88
C MET A 120 21.87 13.56 0.04
N VAL A 121 21.92 14.90 -0.07
CA VAL A 121 22.99 15.60 -0.78
C VAL A 121 24.35 15.39 -0.10
N ALA A 122 24.41 15.59 1.23
CA ALA A 122 25.62 15.36 2.02
C ALA A 122 26.11 13.90 1.86
N ALA A 123 25.20 12.93 1.88
CA ALA A 123 25.51 11.52 1.72
C ALA A 123 26.11 11.20 0.34
N LEU A 124 25.57 11.78 -0.73
CA LEU A 124 26.13 11.59 -2.08
C LEU A 124 27.52 12.21 -2.23
N ARG A 125 27.76 13.37 -1.62
CA ARG A 125 29.12 13.96 -1.57
C ARG A 125 30.08 13.11 -0.76
N ALA A 126 29.63 12.57 0.38
CA ALA A 126 30.43 11.65 1.19
C ALA A 126 30.81 10.36 0.43
N LEU A 127 29.95 9.90 -0.50
CA LEU A 127 30.26 8.79 -1.41
C LEU A 127 31.25 9.15 -2.52
N GLY A 128 31.54 10.43 -2.75
CA GLY A 128 32.49 10.92 -3.76
C GLY A 128 31.85 11.55 -5.00
N ALA A 129 30.62 12.06 -4.91
CA ALA A 129 30.02 12.85 -5.98
C ALA A 129 30.81 14.15 -6.24
N ASP A 130 31.12 14.45 -7.52
CA ASP A 130 31.67 15.75 -7.92
C ASP A 130 30.59 16.83 -7.93
N TYR A 131 29.40 16.47 -8.41
CA TYR A 131 28.21 17.33 -8.41
C TYR A 131 26.96 16.56 -8.00
N VAL A 132 26.09 17.22 -7.23
CA VAL A 132 24.76 16.76 -6.84
C VAL A 132 23.73 17.79 -7.28
N LEU A 133 22.87 17.39 -8.22
CA LEU A 133 21.85 18.19 -8.87
C LEU A 133 20.44 17.67 -8.53
N ASP A 134 19.42 18.49 -8.79
CA ASP A 134 18.03 18.13 -8.49
C ASP A 134 17.26 17.81 -9.78
N THR A 135 16.68 16.62 -9.89
CA THR A 135 15.79 16.28 -11.01
C THR A 135 14.49 17.10 -11.00
N ASN A 136 14.15 17.75 -9.89
CA ASN A 136 13.03 18.68 -9.86
C ASN A 136 13.25 19.91 -10.76
N PHE A 137 14.51 20.28 -11.05
CA PHE A 137 14.81 21.29 -12.07
C PHE A 137 14.30 20.83 -13.44
N SER A 138 14.60 19.61 -13.84
CA SER A 138 14.11 19.10 -15.12
C SER A 138 12.64 18.70 -15.09
N ALA A 139 12.04 18.50 -13.91
CA ALA A 139 10.59 18.43 -13.79
C ALA A 139 9.93 19.76 -14.17
N ASP A 140 10.51 20.90 -13.76
CA ASP A 140 10.06 22.21 -14.24
C ASP A 140 10.24 22.37 -15.76
N LEU A 141 11.34 21.87 -16.34
CA LEU A 141 11.50 21.83 -17.81
C LEU A 141 10.42 20.96 -18.48
N THR A 142 10.11 19.80 -17.91
CA THR A 142 9.05 18.93 -18.43
C THR A 142 7.72 19.67 -18.43
N ILE A 143 7.38 20.40 -17.37
CA ILE A 143 6.17 21.21 -17.32
C ILE A 143 6.16 22.31 -18.37
N MET A 144 7.28 22.98 -18.60
CA MET A 144 7.34 24.01 -19.64
C MET A 144 7.01 23.45 -21.03
N GLU A 145 7.58 22.30 -21.40
CA GLU A 145 7.29 21.67 -22.69
C GLU A 145 5.89 21.01 -22.74
N GLU A 146 5.50 20.26 -21.71
CA GLU A 146 4.27 19.47 -21.68
C GLU A 146 3.03 20.36 -21.56
N ALA A 147 3.09 21.45 -20.77
CA ALA A 147 2.03 22.43 -20.70
C ALA A 147 1.93 23.26 -21.99
N SER A 148 3.06 23.65 -22.61
CA SER A 148 3.03 24.30 -23.93
C SER A 148 2.45 23.38 -25.00
N GLU A 149 2.80 22.11 -25.02
CA GLU A 149 2.25 21.12 -25.95
C GLU A 149 0.73 20.97 -25.75
N LEU A 150 0.27 20.92 -24.49
CA LEU A 150 -1.16 20.86 -24.17
C LEU A 150 -1.89 22.10 -24.69
N VAL A 151 -1.34 23.29 -24.46
CA VAL A 151 -1.93 24.54 -24.93
C VAL A 151 -2.01 24.55 -26.46
N GLU A 152 -0.95 24.19 -27.19
CA GLU A 152 -1.00 24.09 -28.65
C GLU A 152 -2.03 23.06 -29.16
N ARG A 153 -2.22 21.94 -28.46
CA ARG A 153 -3.25 20.96 -28.81
C ARG A 153 -4.66 21.51 -28.63
N ILE A 154 -4.91 22.25 -27.55
CA ILE A 154 -6.21 22.83 -27.24
C ILE A 154 -6.53 24.00 -28.19
N THR A 155 -5.60 24.94 -28.35
CA THR A 155 -5.85 26.21 -29.03
C THR A 155 -5.59 26.14 -30.54
N GLU A 156 -4.57 25.41 -30.96
CA GLU A 156 -4.12 25.35 -32.36
C GLU A 156 -4.45 24.02 -33.06
N LYS A 157 -4.86 22.99 -32.31
CA LYS A 157 -5.23 21.64 -32.82
C LYS A 157 -4.12 20.96 -33.62
N LYS A 158 -2.86 21.20 -33.26
CA LYS A 158 -1.68 20.63 -33.94
C LYS A 158 -1.52 19.11 -33.75
N LYS A 159 -1.99 18.56 -32.63
CA LYS A 159 -1.93 17.13 -32.27
C LYS A 159 -3.25 16.71 -31.59
N PRO A 160 -3.58 15.40 -31.57
CA PRO A 160 -4.86 14.94 -31.02
C PRO A 160 -4.97 15.10 -29.49
N LEU A 161 -6.21 15.25 -29.04
CA LEU A 161 -6.63 15.16 -27.64
C LEU A 161 -7.30 13.79 -27.37
N PRO A 162 -7.30 13.28 -26.12
CA PRO A 162 -6.61 13.84 -24.94
C PRO A 162 -5.09 13.78 -25.08
N GLN A 163 -4.36 14.70 -24.45
CA GLN A 163 -2.91 14.54 -24.26
C GLN A 163 -2.68 13.62 -23.06
N PHE A 164 -1.91 12.53 -23.22
CA PHE A 164 -1.45 11.70 -22.11
C PHE A 164 -0.06 12.15 -21.66
N THR A 165 0.20 12.14 -20.37
CA THR A 165 1.56 12.37 -19.85
C THR A 165 2.54 11.29 -20.29
N SER A 166 3.82 11.63 -20.41
CA SER A 166 4.88 10.71 -20.87
C SER A 166 5.98 10.40 -19.84
N CYS A 167 5.99 11.07 -18.70
CA CYS A 167 7.11 11.03 -17.76
C CYS A 167 7.32 9.67 -17.05
N CYS A 168 6.29 8.82 -17.01
CA CYS A 168 6.33 7.47 -16.45
C CYS A 168 6.70 6.44 -17.55
N PRO A 169 7.93 5.89 -17.57
CA PRO A 169 8.37 5.02 -18.67
C PRO A 169 7.64 3.66 -18.71
N ALA A 170 7.15 3.19 -17.56
CA ALA A 170 6.35 1.97 -17.50
C ALA A 170 4.96 2.17 -18.15
N TRP A 171 4.36 3.36 -18.00
CA TRP A 171 3.15 3.75 -18.72
C TRP A 171 3.41 3.88 -20.21
N VAL A 172 4.49 4.56 -20.61
CA VAL A 172 4.85 4.68 -22.03
C VAL A 172 5.02 3.30 -22.67
N LYS A 173 5.79 2.40 -22.03
CA LYS A 173 5.96 1.03 -22.56
C LYS A 173 4.65 0.24 -22.57
N PHE A 174 3.78 0.44 -21.58
CA PHE A 174 2.44 -0.14 -21.58
C PHE A 174 1.62 0.33 -22.79
N ALA A 175 1.61 1.63 -23.09
CA ALA A 175 0.90 2.17 -24.24
C ALA A 175 1.53 1.71 -25.57
N GLU A 176 2.85 1.68 -25.70
CA GLU A 176 3.54 1.15 -26.88
C GLU A 176 3.13 -0.30 -27.18
N THR A 177 2.98 -1.13 -26.15
CA THR A 177 2.67 -2.55 -26.30
C THR A 177 1.18 -2.83 -26.46
N PHE A 178 0.32 -2.21 -25.65
CA PHE A 178 -1.10 -2.59 -25.53
C PHE A 178 -2.07 -1.59 -26.15
N TYR A 179 -1.65 -0.32 -26.33
CA TYR A 179 -2.47 0.77 -26.85
C TYR A 179 -1.71 1.63 -27.89
N PRO A 180 -1.10 1.02 -28.92
CA PRO A 180 -0.26 1.74 -29.87
C PRO A 180 -1.01 2.84 -30.64
N GLU A 181 -2.34 2.75 -30.74
CA GLU A 181 -3.19 3.77 -31.33
C GLU A 181 -3.23 5.08 -30.52
N LEU A 182 -2.85 5.04 -29.23
CA LEU A 182 -2.76 6.22 -28.38
C LEU A 182 -1.38 6.91 -28.45
N LEU A 183 -0.39 6.35 -29.16
CA LEU A 183 0.94 6.97 -29.25
C LEU A 183 0.92 8.42 -29.78
N PRO A 184 0.09 8.79 -30.77
CA PRO A 184 -0.05 10.20 -31.19
C PRO A 184 -0.59 11.12 -30.09
N ASN A 185 -1.28 10.56 -29.09
CA ASN A 185 -1.86 11.28 -27.98
C ASN A 185 -0.88 11.44 -26.80
N ILE A 186 0.19 10.66 -26.70
CA ILE A 186 1.20 10.81 -25.65
C ILE A 186 2.00 12.10 -25.88
N SER A 187 2.32 12.84 -24.81
CA SER A 187 3.18 14.01 -24.89
C SER A 187 4.56 13.62 -25.43
N SER A 188 5.04 14.44 -26.36
CA SER A 188 6.39 14.30 -26.91
C SER A 188 7.48 14.76 -25.96
N ALA A 189 7.15 15.52 -24.91
CA ALA A 189 8.10 15.93 -23.89
C ALA A 189 8.76 14.69 -23.27
N LYS A 190 10.09 14.68 -23.14
CA LYS A 190 10.82 13.64 -22.41
C LYS A 190 10.49 13.72 -20.92
N SER A 191 10.73 12.63 -20.19
CA SER A 191 10.64 12.68 -18.73
C SER A 191 11.69 13.62 -18.11
N PRO A 192 11.55 14.02 -16.83
CA PRO A 192 12.54 14.84 -16.16
C PRO A 192 13.97 14.26 -16.25
N ILE A 193 14.13 12.95 -16.10
CA ILE A 193 15.43 12.28 -16.25
C ILE A 193 15.92 12.33 -17.71
N GLY A 194 15.02 12.08 -18.66
CA GLY A 194 15.32 12.14 -20.10
C GLY A 194 15.67 13.55 -20.60
N MET A 195 15.15 14.60 -19.96
CA MET A 195 15.51 16.00 -20.23
C MET A 195 16.80 16.41 -19.53
N GLN A 196 17.02 15.96 -18.29
CA GLN A 196 18.19 16.35 -17.51
C GLN A 196 19.49 15.80 -18.09
N GLY A 197 19.47 14.54 -18.54
CA GLY A 197 20.61 13.87 -19.17
C GLY A 197 21.33 14.72 -20.23
N PRO A 198 20.65 15.05 -21.34
CA PRO A 198 21.25 15.84 -22.40
C PRO A 198 21.50 17.30 -21.99
N THR A 199 20.69 17.88 -21.10
CA THR A 199 20.93 19.24 -20.57
C THR A 199 22.24 19.30 -19.76
N ILE A 200 22.56 18.24 -19.00
CA ILE A 200 23.82 18.13 -18.26
C ILE A 200 25.00 18.03 -19.24
N LYS A 201 24.92 17.12 -20.20
CA LYS A 201 26.03 16.87 -21.15
C LYS A 201 26.19 17.94 -22.24
N THR A 202 25.37 18.99 -22.23
CA THR A 202 25.48 20.11 -23.17
C THR A 202 25.57 21.45 -22.45
N TYR A 203 24.45 21.95 -21.92
CA TYR A 203 24.38 23.26 -21.30
C TYR A 203 25.18 23.33 -19.98
N PHE A 204 24.98 22.39 -19.06
CA PHE A 204 25.71 22.38 -17.78
C PHE A 204 27.22 22.19 -18.00
N ALA A 205 27.60 21.23 -18.83
CA ALA A 205 29.00 20.96 -19.15
C ALA A 205 29.69 22.21 -19.74
N LYS A 206 29.04 22.88 -20.69
CA LYS A 206 29.54 24.14 -21.27
C LYS A 206 29.66 25.26 -20.23
N LYS A 207 28.66 25.42 -19.36
CA LYS A 207 28.65 26.48 -18.33
C LYS A 207 29.72 26.27 -17.26
N ASN A 208 30.04 25.02 -16.95
CA ASN A 208 31.07 24.66 -15.98
C ASN A 208 32.44 24.36 -16.62
N ASN A 209 32.59 24.55 -17.93
CA ASN A 209 33.82 24.25 -18.67
C ASN A 209 34.31 22.80 -18.47
N ILE A 210 33.37 21.85 -18.49
CA ILE A 210 33.60 20.41 -18.35
C ILE A 210 33.57 19.75 -19.74
N ASP A 211 34.50 18.84 -20.00
CA ASP A 211 34.42 17.95 -21.16
C ASP A 211 33.28 16.92 -20.96
N PRO A 212 32.22 16.95 -21.79
CA PRO A 212 31.09 16.02 -21.67
C PRO A 212 31.48 14.54 -21.70
N LYS A 213 32.63 14.19 -22.30
CA LYS A 213 33.13 12.80 -22.38
C LYS A 213 33.66 12.27 -21.04
N LYS A 214 33.94 13.17 -20.10
CA LYS A 214 34.35 12.82 -18.72
C LYS A 214 33.17 12.62 -17.79
N ILE A 215 32.00 13.13 -18.15
CA ILE A 215 30.80 13.06 -17.30
C ILE A 215 30.27 11.63 -17.25
N VAL A 216 30.11 11.12 -16.04
CA VAL A 216 29.28 9.96 -15.72
C VAL A 216 28.05 10.48 -14.99
N ASN A 217 26.92 10.48 -15.69
CA ASN A 217 25.67 11.02 -15.20
C ASN A 217 24.80 9.93 -14.60
N VAL A 218 24.39 10.11 -13.34
CA VAL A 218 23.72 9.11 -12.53
C VAL A 218 22.40 9.65 -12.00
N ALA A 219 21.28 9.02 -12.37
CA ALA A 219 19.99 9.34 -11.81
C ALA A 219 19.71 8.50 -10.54
N VAL A 220 19.48 9.16 -9.40
CA VAL A 220 18.97 8.52 -8.18
C VAL A 220 17.45 8.63 -8.17
N THR A 221 16.75 7.50 -8.22
CA THR A 221 15.31 7.52 -8.51
C THR A 221 14.52 6.44 -7.78
N PRO A 222 13.22 6.64 -7.45
CA PRO A 222 12.39 5.62 -6.82
C PRO A 222 11.94 4.50 -7.77
N CYS A 223 12.47 4.42 -9.00
CA CYS A 223 11.87 3.68 -10.11
C CYS A 223 12.87 2.77 -10.83
N THR A 224 12.52 1.49 -10.99
CA THR A 224 13.32 0.55 -11.79
C THR A 224 13.13 0.75 -13.29
N ALA A 225 11.95 1.19 -13.74
CA ALA A 225 11.68 1.40 -15.17
C ALA A 225 12.53 2.52 -15.79
N LYS A 226 13.10 3.42 -14.97
CA LYS A 226 14.08 4.41 -15.44
C LYS A 226 15.35 3.77 -15.99
N LYS A 227 15.76 2.60 -15.47
CA LYS A 227 16.88 1.81 -16.02
C LYS A 227 16.60 1.40 -17.47
N PHE A 228 15.36 1.04 -17.79
CA PHE A 228 14.96 0.78 -19.17
C PHE A 228 14.90 2.06 -20.01
N GLU A 229 14.33 3.15 -19.48
CA GLU A 229 14.20 4.42 -20.21
C GLU A 229 15.53 4.95 -20.71
N ILE A 230 16.54 5.00 -19.83
CA ILE A 230 17.87 5.53 -20.19
C ILE A 230 18.64 4.63 -21.16
N ARG A 231 18.10 3.45 -21.51
CA ARG A 231 18.67 2.49 -22.47
C ARG A 231 17.90 2.46 -23.80
N ARG A 232 16.80 3.23 -23.93
CA ARG A 232 16.05 3.33 -25.20
C ARG A 232 16.93 3.92 -26.30
N GLY A 233 16.85 3.38 -27.51
CA GLY A 233 17.77 3.73 -28.61
C GLY A 233 17.84 5.24 -28.90
N GLU A 234 16.70 5.91 -28.80
CA GLU A 234 16.49 7.33 -29.02
C GLU A 234 17.00 8.26 -27.89
N MET A 235 17.37 7.72 -26.72
CA MET A 235 17.93 8.50 -25.59
C MET A 235 19.45 8.67 -25.73
N ASN A 236 19.87 9.28 -26.83
CA ASN A 236 21.27 9.41 -27.24
C ASN A 236 21.61 10.77 -27.88
N ILE A 237 20.79 11.81 -27.71
CA ILE A 237 21.01 13.10 -28.39
C ILE A 237 22.34 13.75 -27.99
N SER A 238 22.84 13.45 -26.79
CA SER A 238 24.16 13.86 -26.30
C SER A 238 25.30 13.38 -27.19
N ALA A 239 25.18 12.21 -27.84
CA ALA A 239 26.18 11.76 -28.81
C ALA A 239 26.29 12.69 -30.00
N LYS A 240 25.15 13.08 -30.58
CA LYS A 240 25.08 14.03 -31.70
C LYS A 240 25.57 15.41 -31.27
N ALA A 241 25.09 15.91 -30.13
CA ALA A 241 25.42 17.24 -29.63
C ALA A 241 26.90 17.42 -29.32
N ASN A 242 27.60 16.34 -28.93
CA ASN A 242 29.01 16.37 -28.52
C ASN A 242 29.97 15.70 -29.51
N GLY A 243 29.48 15.24 -30.67
CA GLY A 243 30.30 14.52 -31.66
C GLY A 243 30.99 13.28 -31.07
N SER A 244 30.31 12.55 -30.21
CA SER A 244 30.85 11.40 -29.47
C SER A 244 29.97 10.18 -29.66
N GLU A 245 30.33 9.31 -30.60
CA GLU A 245 29.61 8.07 -30.86
C GLU A 245 29.55 7.20 -29.59
N GLY A 246 28.41 6.57 -29.34
CA GLY A 246 28.17 5.74 -28.15
C GLY A 246 27.82 6.50 -26.86
N MET A 247 27.90 7.84 -26.84
CA MET A 247 27.50 8.62 -25.66
C MET A 247 25.99 8.53 -25.40
N ARG A 248 25.60 8.15 -24.18
CA ARG A 248 24.21 8.15 -23.72
C ARG A 248 23.84 9.51 -23.12
N ASP A 249 22.55 9.81 -23.06
CA ASP A 249 22.05 11.00 -22.36
C ASP A 249 22.22 10.89 -20.83
N MET A 250 21.92 9.72 -20.29
CA MET A 250 22.09 9.34 -18.89
C MET A 250 22.83 8.00 -18.86
N ASP A 251 23.84 7.86 -18.01
CA ASP A 251 24.74 6.70 -18.03
C ASP A 251 24.24 5.59 -17.10
N HIS A 252 23.85 5.95 -15.87
CA HIS A 252 23.37 5.00 -14.87
C HIS A 252 22.10 5.49 -14.17
N VAL A 253 21.34 4.54 -13.64
CA VAL A 253 20.24 4.77 -12.73
C VAL A 253 20.46 3.92 -11.49
N ILE A 254 20.48 4.54 -10.31
CA ILE A 254 20.46 3.82 -9.04
C ILE A 254 19.13 4.07 -8.33
N THR A 255 18.54 3.02 -7.76
CA THR A 255 17.30 3.17 -6.99
C THR A 255 17.54 3.78 -5.61
N THR A 256 16.45 4.17 -4.93
CA THR A 256 16.52 4.58 -3.51
C THR A 256 17.03 3.45 -2.62
N ARG A 257 16.69 2.19 -2.91
CA ARG A 257 17.25 1.03 -2.19
C ARG A 257 18.73 0.82 -2.48
N GLU A 258 19.16 0.94 -3.74
CA GLU A 258 20.58 0.85 -4.10
C GLU A 258 21.41 1.90 -3.37
N LEU A 259 20.95 3.15 -3.35
CA LEU A 259 21.61 4.20 -2.57
C LEU A 259 21.68 3.85 -1.08
N ALA A 260 20.57 3.40 -0.49
CA ALA A 260 20.55 2.99 0.92
C ALA A 260 21.48 1.82 1.22
N MET A 261 21.57 0.83 0.33
CA MET A 261 22.49 -0.30 0.44
C MET A 261 23.93 0.18 0.40
N TRP A 262 24.27 0.99 -0.61
CA TRP A 262 25.62 1.51 -0.78
C TRP A 262 26.06 2.36 0.42
N LEU A 263 25.21 3.26 0.91
CA LEU A 263 25.51 4.05 2.11
C LEU A 263 25.77 3.17 3.35
N LYS A 264 24.99 2.10 3.54
CA LYS A 264 25.21 1.15 4.65
C LYS A 264 26.51 0.36 4.49
N GLU A 265 26.86 -0.03 3.26
CA GLU A 265 28.12 -0.71 2.97
C GLU A 265 29.34 0.17 3.26
N GLU A 266 29.25 1.48 3.01
CA GLU A 266 30.30 2.46 3.35
C GLU A 266 30.25 2.94 4.81
N GLY A 267 29.29 2.45 5.61
CA GLY A 267 29.12 2.87 7.01
C GLY A 267 28.65 4.32 7.18
N ILE A 268 27.99 4.90 6.18
CA ILE A 268 27.46 6.26 6.20
C ILE A 268 26.03 6.24 6.72
N ASP A 269 25.82 6.78 7.92
CA ASP A 269 24.50 7.00 8.50
C ASP A 269 24.01 8.43 8.21
N ILE A 270 22.96 8.57 7.42
CA ILE A 270 22.41 9.89 7.07
C ILE A 270 21.77 10.61 8.27
N GLY A 271 21.44 9.89 9.35
CA GLY A 271 20.86 10.45 10.56
C GLY A 271 21.79 11.40 11.31
N VAL A 272 23.11 11.28 11.10
CA VAL A 272 24.14 12.12 11.74
C VAL A 272 24.78 13.13 10.79
N LEU A 273 24.42 13.13 9.50
CA LEU A 273 24.93 14.09 8.54
C LEU A 273 24.24 15.45 8.70
N GLU A 274 25.03 16.51 8.61
CA GLU A 274 24.50 17.86 8.46
C GLU A 274 23.91 18.06 7.06
N ASP A 275 22.91 18.93 6.96
CA ASP A 275 22.26 19.21 5.68
C ASP A 275 23.19 20.00 4.76
N GLU A 276 23.35 19.53 3.52
CA GLU A 276 24.06 20.25 2.46
C GLU A 276 23.13 20.67 1.32
N ALA A 277 23.49 21.76 0.62
CA ALA A 277 22.75 22.23 -0.53
C ALA A 277 23.22 21.54 -1.83
N TYR A 278 22.29 21.37 -2.77
CA TYR A 278 22.63 21.03 -4.16
C TYR A 278 23.63 22.04 -4.74
N ASP A 279 24.37 21.59 -5.76
CA ASP A 279 25.25 22.49 -6.51
C ASP A 279 24.44 23.57 -7.27
N SER A 280 25.09 24.70 -7.48
CA SER A 280 24.52 25.80 -8.27
C SER A 280 24.37 25.39 -9.74
N LEU A 281 23.34 25.92 -10.42
CA LEU A 281 22.93 25.56 -11.79
C LEU A 281 22.29 24.16 -11.85
N MET A 282 20.96 24.12 -11.96
CA MET A 282 20.12 22.89 -11.88
C MET A 282 19.97 22.28 -10.47
N GLY A 283 20.18 23.10 -9.42
CA GLY A 283 19.90 22.74 -8.03
C GLY A 283 18.50 23.17 -7.58
N PRO A 284 18.16 24.47 -7.59
CA PRO A 284 16.85 24.95 -7.14
C PRO A 284 15.71 24.54 -8.08
N ALA A 285 14.62 24.04 -7.50
CA ALA A 285 13.38 23.73 -8.21
C ALA A 285 12.20 24.53 -7.67
N SER A 286 11.11 24.58 -8.44
CA SER A 286 9.83 25.09 -7.96
C SER A 286 9.07 24.04 -7.15
N GLY A 287 8.10 24.49 -6.35
CA GLY A 287 7.15 23.61 -5.67
C GLY A 287 6.34 22.73 -6.63
N ALA A 288 6.10 23.18 -7.87
CA ALA A 288 5.48 22.36 -8.92
C ALA A 288 6.39 21.18 -9.31
N GLY A 289 7.72 21.39 -9.41
CA GLY A 289 8.68 20.31 -9.63
C GLY A 289 8.77 19.33 -8.45
N VAL A 290 8.60 19.79 -7.21
CA VAL A 290 8.64 18.94 -6.01
C VAL A 290 7.49 17.92 -5.97
N ILE A 291 6.28 18.32 -6.36
CA ILE A 291 5.09 17.47 -6.25
C ILE A 291 5.01 16.37 -7.33
N PHE A 292 5.91 16.37 -8.34
CA PHE A 292 5.97 15.33 -9.38
C PHE A 292 6.01 13.89 -8.85
N GLY A 293 6.52 13.71 -7.63
CA GLY A 293 6.58 12.40 -7.00
C GLY A 293 5.20 11.78 -6.71
N ASN A 294 4.17 12.62 -6.59
CA ASN A 294 2.82 12.24 -6.20
C ASN A 294 1.95 11.98 -7.43
N THR A 295 1.03 11.02 -7.32
CA THR A 295 -0.05 10.91 -8.31
C THR A 295 -0.94 12.15 -8.28
N GLY A 296 -1.11 12.78 -9.44
CA GLY A 296 -1.77 14.08 -9.61
C GLY A 296 -0.83 15.28 -9.50
N GLY A 297 0.43 15.07 -9.11
CA GLY A 297 1.40 16.15 -9.00
C GLY A 297 1.82 16.72 -10.34
N VAL A 298 1.95 15.88 -11.37
CA VAL A 298 2.28 16.31 -12.75
C VAL A 298 1.10 17.08 -13.33
N MET A 299 -0.11 16.56 -13.15
CA MET A 299 -1.36 17.20 -13.53
C MET A 299 -1.50 18.60 -12.91
N GLU A 300 -1.31 18.69 -11.59
CA GLU A 300 -1.39 19.96 -10.87
C GLU A 300 -0.31 20.95 -11.34
N ALA A 301 0.93 20.51 -11.49
CA ALA A 301 2.03 21.33 -11.98
C ALA A 301 1.83 21.83 -13.42
N ALA A 302 1.31 20.97 -14.31
CA ALA A 302 0.97 21.32 -15.68
C ALA A 302 -0.21 22.29 -15.73
N ALA A 303 -1.27 22.06 -14.93
CA ALA A 303 -2.41 22.96 -14.84
C ALA A 303 -2.00 24.36 -14.37
N ARG A 304 -1.09 24.46 -13.39
CA ARG A 304 -0.53 25.73 -12.92
C ARG A 304 0.12 26.53 -14.06
N THR A 305 0.91 25.88 -14.91
CA THR A 305 1.64 26.56 -15.99
C THR A 305 0.79 26.77 -17.24
N ALA A 306 -0.06 25.80 -17.60
CA ALA A 306 -0.97 25.91 -18.73
C ALA A 306 -1.93 27.09 -18.54
N TYR A 307 -2.43 27.32 -17.32
CA TYR A 307 -3.22 28.52 -17.02
C TYR A 307 -2.46 29.80 -17.39
N TYR A 308 -1.23 29.96 -16.89
CA TYR A 308 -0.40 31.12 -17.19
C TYR A 308 -0.14 31.30 -18.70
N LEU A 309 0.13 30.20 -19.41
CA LEU A 309 0.36 30.25 -20.86
C LEU A 309 -0.88 30.68 -21.65
N VAL A 310 -2.09 30.39 -21.15
CA VAL A 310 -3.36 30.78 -21.78
C VAL A 310 -3.77 32.20 -21.41
N THR A 311 -3.60 32.60 -20.15
CA THR A 311 -4.15 33.86 -19.61
C THR A 311 -3.15 35.00 -19.51
N GLY A 312 -1.84 34.69 -19.43
CA GLY A 312 -0.78 35.64 -19.13
C GLY A 312 -0.65 35.99 -17.63
N GLU A 313 -1.47 35.38 -16.77
CA GLU A 313 -1.49 35.62 -15.32
C GLU A 313 -1.37 34.31 -14.55
N ASN A 314 -0.79 34.35 -13.35
CA ASN A 314 -0.73 33.15 -12.50
C ASN A 314 -2.15 32.72 -12.10
N PRO A 315 -2.42 31.40 -11.98
CA PRO A 315 -3.73 30.92 -11.63
C PRO A 315 -4.13 31.33 -10.21
N PRO A 316 -5.44 31.32 -9.90
CA PRO A 316 -5.92 31.52 -8.54
C PRO A 316 -5.31 30.48 -7.58
N SER A 317 -5.33 30.80 -6.28
CA SER A 317 -4.60 30.03 -5.27
C SER A 317 -5.07 28.59 -5.09
N ASP A 318 -6.27 28.25 -5.55
CA ASP A 318 -6.78 26.88 -5.56
C ASP A 318 -6.02 25.96 -6.53
N TYR A 319 -5.38 26.47 -7.58
CA TYR A 319 -4.46 25.67 -8.42
C TYR A 319 -3.17 25.26 -7.70
N LEU A 320 -2.82 25.94 -6.60
CA LEU A 320 -1.72 25.55 -5.72
C LEU A 320 -2.12 24.44 -4.74
N CYS A 321 -3.42 24.11 -4.70
CA CYS A 321 -4.02 23.06 -3.89
C CYS A 321 -5.18 22.43 -4.67
N LEU A 322 -4.87 21.86 -5.84
CA LEU A 322 -5.89 21.37 -6.76
C LEU A 322 -6.48 20.04 -6.24
N GLU A 323 -7.29 20.12 -5.18
CA GLU A 323 -7.83 18.97 -4.43
C GLU A 323 -8.43 17.86 -5.31
N PRO A 324 -9.20 18.16 -6.39
CA PRO A 324 -9.79 17.10 -7.23
C PRO A 324 -8.78 16.17 -7.90
N VAL A 325 -7.53 16.61 -8.08
CA VAL A 325 -6.47 15.78 -8.67
C VAL A 325 -5.56 15.14 -7.63
N ARG A 326 -5.71 15.47 -6.34
CA ARG A 326 -5.00 14.88 -5.20
C ARG A 326 -5.74 13.66 -4.65
N GLY A 327 -5.11 12.87 -3.78
CA GLY A 327 -5.70 11.65 -3.22
C GLY A 327 -5.08 10.33 -3.69
N MET A 328 -5.79 9.22 -3.44
CA MET A 328 -5.30 7.85 -3.62
C MET A 328 -6.27 6.95 -4.40
N GLU A 329 -7.39 7.50 -4.85
CA GLU A 329 -8.36 6.85 -5.73
C GLU A 329 -7.72 6.55 -7.08
N GLY A 330 -7.94 5.34 -7.61
CA GLY A 330 -7.27 4.80 -8.80
C GLY A 330 -7.45 5.67 -10.06
N VAL A 331 -8.63 6.28 -10.18
CA VAL A 331 -8.97 7.27 -11.20
C VAL A 331 -9.60 8.46 -10.49
N ARG A 332 -9.12 9.66 -10.80
CA ARG A 332 -9.71 10.93 -10.38
C ARG A 332 -9.96 11.79 -11.60
N GLU A 333 -11.07 12.50 -11.59
CA GLU A 333 -11.47 13.38 -12.68
C GLU A 333 -11.74 14.77 -12.16
N ALA A 334 -11.41 15.78 -12.96
CA ALA A 334 -11.66 17.16 -12.64
C ALA A 334 -11.95 17.95 -13.90
N THR A 335 -12.67 19.07 -13.75
CA THR A 335 -12.74 20.09 -14.78
C THR A 335 -12.26 21.39 -14.17
N VAL A 336 -11.29 22.04 -14.83
CA VAL A 336 -10.74 23.32 -14.41
C VAL A 336 -10.94 24.35 -15.52
N GLU A 337 -10.95 25.64 -15.17
CA GLU A 337 -11.17 26.72 -16.15
C GLU A 337 -9.87 27.46 -16.46
N MET A 338 -9.46 27.49 -17.73
CA MET A 338 -8.27 28.23 -18.17
C MET A 338 -8.68 29.28 -19.19
N GLY A 339 -8.77 30.55 -18.77
CA GLY A 339 -9.13 31.65 -19.67
C GLY A 339 -10.50 31.48 -20.35
N GLY A 340 -11.52 31.00 -19.61
CA GLY A 340 -12.85 30.72 -20.14
C GLY A 340 -13.01 29.38 -20.88
N LEU A 341 -11.93 28.59 -21.00
CA LEU A 341 -11.97 27.26 -21.59
C LEU A 341 -12.09 26.19 -20.49
N PRO A 342 -13.13 25.33 -20.52
CA PRO A 342 -13.22 24.19 -19.61
C PRO A 342 -12.23 23.11 -20.05
N ILE A 343 -11.28 22.77 -19.18
CA ILE A 343 -10.27 21.74 -19.41
C ILE A 343 -10.60 20.54 -18.54
N ARG A 344 -10.90 19.42 -19.19
CA ARG A 344 -11.25 18.15 -18.54
C ARG A 344 -10.00 17.32 -18.31
N LEU A 345 -9.76 17.02 -17.06
CA LEU A 345 -8.58 16.36 -16.54
C LEU A 345 -8.94 14.97 -16.03
N ALA A 346 -8.02 14.02 -16.20
CA ALA A 346 -8.05 12.76 -15.47
C ALA A 346 -6.66 12.42 -14.92
N VAL A 347 -6.62 11.89 -13.71
CA VAL A 347 -5.41 11.39 -13.05
C VAL A 347 -5.60 9.93 -12.73
N ILE A 348 -4.68 9.12 -13.23
CA ILE A 348 -4.76 7.67 -13.13
C ILE A 348 -3.47 7.16 -12.50
N HIS A 349 -3.60 6.28 -11.51
CA HIS A 349 -2.47 5.46 -11.07
C HIS A 349 -2.82 3.96 -11.11
N GLY A 350 -1.84 3.14 -11.51
CA GLY A 350 -2.05 1.74 -11.84
C GLY A 350 -2.42 1.55 -13.31
N THR A 351 -1.67 0.73 -14.04
CA THR A 351 -1.94 0.49 -15.47
C THR A 351 -3.20 -0.34 -15.71
N GLU A 352 -3.69 -1.10 -14.73
CA GLU A 352 -5.01 -1.73 -14.83
C GLU A 352 -6.16 -0.70 -14.77
N ASN A 353 -6.01 0.34 -13.94
CA ASN A 353 -6.92 1.48 -13.92
C ASN A 353 -6.85 2.24 -15.25
N ALA A 354 -5.65 2.44 -15.80
CA ALA A 354 -5.48 3.07 -17.11
C ALA A 354 -6.16 2.28 -18.23
N ARG A 355 -5.96 0.95 -18.28
CA ARG A 355 -6.63 0.05 -19.22
C ARG A 355 -8.14 0.21 -19.15
N THR A 356 -8.69 0.05 -17.95
CA THR A 356 -10.14 0.10 -17.72
C THR A 356 -10.72 1.48 -18.08
N PHE A 357 -10.02 2.54 -17.70
CA PHE A 357 -10.39 3.92 -18.03
C PHE A 357 -10.37 4.17 -19.53
N ILE A 358 -9.34 3.72 -20.26
CA ILE A 358 -9.24 3.89 -21.72
C ILE A 358 -10.38 3.16 -22.43
N GLU A 359 -10.69 1.93 -22.03
CA GLU A 359 -11.81 1.17 -22.60
C GLU A 359 -13.16 1.86 -22.30
N GLN A 360 -13.34 2.35 -21.07
CA GLN A 360 -14.55 3.07 -20.69
C GLN A 360 -14.69 4.40 -21.45
N MET A 361 -13.61 5.16 -21.56
CA MET A 361 -13.54 6.42 -22.30
C MET A 361 -13.95 6.22 -23.76
N LYS A 362 -13.43 5.18 -24.42
CA LYS A 362 -13.80 4.81 -25.80
C LYS A 362 -15.27 4.38 -25.91
N LYS A 363 -15.76 3.59 -24.96
CA LYS A 363 -17.13 3.05 -24.97
C LYS A 363 -18.19 4.13 -24.71
N GLU A 364 -17.91 5.05 -23.81
CA GLU A 364 -18.83 6.11 -23.39
C GLU A 364 -18.72 7.38 -24.26
N ASP A 365 -17.79 7.39 -25.22
CA ASP A 365 -17.46 8.58 -26.04
C ASP A 365 -17.15 9.82 -25.17
N LYS A 366 -16.56 9.57 -23.98
CA LYS A 366 -16.24 10.61 -23.01
C LYS A 366 -14.93 11.27 -23.41
N SER A 367 -14.98 12.57 -23.65
CA SER A 367 -13.82 13.35 -24.08
C SER A 367 -13.09 13.96 -22.89
N TYR A 368 -11.77 13.88 -22.90
CA TYR A 368 -10.86 14.55 -21.97
C TYR A 368 -9.84 15.37 -22.76
N ASP A 369 -9.19 16.32 -22.08
CA ASP A 369 -8.21 17.20 -22.71
C ASP A 369 -6.79 16.83 -22.23
N PHE A 370 -6.61 16.50 -20.95
CA PHE A 370 -5.32 16.09 -20.40
C PHE A 370 -5.45 14.94 -19.40
N ILE A 371 -4.61 13.91 -19.53
CA ILE A 371 -4.65 12.70 -18.70
C ILE A 371 -3.25 12.39 -18.17
N GLU A 372 -3.11 12.42 -16.84
CA GLU A 372 -1.91 11.92 -16.16
C GLU A 372 -2.04 10.40 -15.93
N VAL A 373 -1.00 9.65 -16.28
CA VAL A 373 -0.92 8.21 -15.98
C VAL A 373 0.39 7.86 -15.29
N MET A 374 0.26 7.31 -14.09
CA MET A 374 1.36 6.76 -13.30
C MET A 374 1.16 5.24 -13.15
N THR A 375 2.19 4.43 -13.38
CA THR A 375 2.04 2.97 -13.21
C THR A 375 1.93 2.55 -11.75
N CYS A 376 2.58 3.25 -10.83
CA CYS A 376 2.71 2.81 -9.44
C CYS A 376 1.64 3.45 -8.56
N LYS A 377 1.07 2.68 -7.62
CA LYS A 377 0.05 3.18 -6.68
C LYS A 377 0.60 4.36 -5.87
N GLY A 378 -0.12 5.48 -5.88
CA GLY A 378 0.30 6.74 -5.24
C GLY A 378 1.32 7.57 -6.03
N GLY A 379 1.76 7.11 -7.21
CA GLY A 379 2.79 7.76 -8.02
C GLY A 379 4.20 7.24 -7.75
N CYS A 380 5.21 8.03 -8.10
CA CYS A 380 6.62 7.67 -7.95
C CYS A 380 7.02 7.41 -6.48
N ILE A 381 6.33 7.99 -5.50
CA ILE A 381 6.49 7.68 -4.07
C ILE A 381 6.29 6.21 -3.73
N GLY A 382 5.51 5.47 -4.51
CA GLY A 382 5.30 4.02 -4.40
C GLY A 382 6.09 3.21 -5.42
N GLY A 383 7.10 3.82 -6.06
CA GLY A 383 7.84 3.24 -7.17
C GLY A 383 8.60 1.96 -6.82
N GLY A 384 8.86 1.14 -7.85
CA GLY A 384 9.51 -0.17 -7.75
C GLY A 384 10.90 -0.18 -7.11
N GLY A 385 11.55 0.97 -6.93
CA GLY A 385 12.88 1.13 -6.34
C GLY A 385 12.88 1.77 -4.94
N GLN A 386 11.70 1.97 -4.34
CA GLN A 386 11.56 2.58 -3.01
C GLN A 386 11.87 1.59 -1.87
N PRO A 387 12.18 2.08 -0.66
CA PRO A 387 12.45 1.22 0.50
C PRO A 387 11.36 0.19 0.79
N LYS A 388 11.81 -0.98 1.27
CA LYS A 388 11.00 -2.12 1.71
C LYS A 388 10.99 -2.23 3.24
N THR A 389 10.73 -1.14 3.94
CA THR A 389 10.61 -1.11 5.41
C THR A 389 9.33 -1.83 5.90
N GLN A 390 8.30 -1.87 5.04
CA GLN A 390 7.10 -2.67 5.22
C GLN A 390 6.78 -3.37 3.88
N VAL A 391 6.53 -4.69 3.90
CA VAL A 391 6.28 -5.49 2.69
C VAL A 391 4.95 -6.26 2.82
N PRO A 392 3.94 -5.97 1.98
CA PRO A 392 3.91 -4.89 0.99
C PRO A 392 3.89 -3.51 1.64
N MET A 393 4.34 -2.48 0.91
CA MET A 393 4.24 -1.09 1.34
C MET A 393 2.76 -0.73 1.53
N THR A 394 2.42 -0.15 2.68
CA THR A 394 1.04 0.20 3.02
C THR A 394 0.64 1.57 2.47
N ASP A 395 -0.66 1.87 2.47
CA ASP A 395 -1.14 3.18 2.03
C ASP A 395 -0.82 4.30 3.03
N GLU A 396 -0.62 3.99 4.31
CA GLU A 396 -0.15 4.94 5.31
C GLU A 396 1.25 5.46 4.95
N VAL A 397 2.16 4.57 4.56
CA VAL A 397 3.50 4.96 4.07
C VAL A 397 3.39 5.83 2.82
N ARG A 398 2.53 5.46 1.86
CA ARG A 398 2.32 6.24 0.64
C ARG A 398 1.78 7.64 0.96
N LYS A 399 0.75 7.73 1.80
CA LYS A 399 0.14 9.00 2.22
C LYS A 399 1.15 9.89 2.94
N ALA A 400 1.94 9.35 3.87
CA ALA A 400 2.98 10.12 4.56
C ALA A 400 4.03 10.71 3.60
N ARG A 401 4.47 9.93 2.60
CA ARG A 401 5.38 10.42 1.55
C ARG A 401 4.72 11.50 0.67
N ILE A 402 3.45 11.32 0.31
CA ILE A 402 2.68 12.28 -0.49
C ILE A 402 2.53 13.61 0.24
N GLU A 403 2.09 13.54 1.50
CA GLU A 403 1.89 14.70 2.38
C GLU A 403 3.19 15.48 2.56
N SER A 404 4.33 14.80 2.69
CA SER A 404 5.64 15.46 2.82
C SER A 404 6.00 16.31 1.61
N LEU A 405 5.79 15.80 0.38
CA LEU A 405 6.07 16.57 -0.85
C LEU A 405 5.11 17.77 -0.99
N TYR A 406 3.82 17.61 -0.68
CA TYR A 406 2.87 18.73 -0.68
C TYR A 406 3.17 19.76 0.42
N ALA A 407 3.60 19.32 1.61
CA ALA A 407 3.99 20.19 2.70
C ALA A 407 5.25 21.00 2.34
N LYS A 408 6.18 20.42 1.56
CA LYS A 408 7.33 21.15 1.02
C LYS A 408 6.89 22.20 0.00
N ASP A 409 6.07 21.84 -0.99
CA ASP A 409 5.53 22.80 -1.97
C ASP A 409 4.80 23.97 -1.29
N ALA A 410 3.95 23.70 -0.30
CA ALA A 410 3.22 24.73 0.44
C ALA A 410 4.13 25.73 1.19
N LYS A 411 5.35 25.33 1.57
CA LYS A 411 6.34 26.19 2.26
C LYS A 411 7.24 26.98 1.29
N MET A 412 7.21 26.66 0.00
CA MET A 412 8.07 27.31 -0.99
C MET A 412 7.45 28.63 -1.46
N THR A 413 8.31 29.61 -1.72
CA THR A 413 7.91 30.86 -2.37
C THR A 413 7.79 30.68 -3.89
N LEU A 414 8.75 29.99 -4.50
CA LEU A 414 8.72 29.59 -5.90
C LEU A 414 7.89 28.32 -6.06
N ARG A 415 6.67 28.44 -6.58
CA ARG A 415 5.70 27.31 -6.70
C ARG A 415 5.24 27.02 -8.13
N TYR A 416 5.75 27.76 -9.10
CA TYR A 416 5.41 27.66 -10.51
C TYR A 416 6.65 27.36 -11.34
N SER A 417 6.58 26.37 -12.22
CA SER A 417 7.72 25.98 -13.07
C SER A 417 8.16 27.11 -14.00
N HIS A 418 7.21 27.84 -14.58
CA HIS A 418 7.48 28.99 -15.45
C HIS A 418 8.05 30.21 -14.73
N GLU A 419 8.05 30.23 -13.40
CA GLU A 419 8.70 31.29 -12.61
C GLU A 419 10.13 30.95 -12.22
N ASN A 420 10.56 29.68 -12.36
CA ASN A 420 11.87 29.24 -11.91
C ASN A 420 12.98 30.02 -12.65
N PRO A 421 13.83 30.78 -11.94
CA PRO A 421 14.85 31.61 -12.56
C PRO A 421 15.87 30.84 -13.39
N ASP A 422 16.23 29.62 -12.97
CA ASP A 422 17.19 28.79 -13.70
C ASP A 422 16.55 28.21 -14.97
N ILE A 423 15.23 27.96 -14.94
CA ILE A 423 14.46 27.53 -16.12
C ILE A 423 14.36 28.67 -17.13
N LYS A 424 13.98 29.87 -16.69
CA LYS A 424 14.00 31.07 -17.55
C LYS A 424 15.38 31.28 -18.16
N ARG A 425 16.45 31.07 -17.38
CA ARG A 425 17.83 31.20 -17.86
C ARG A 425 18.16 30.18 -18.94
N VAL A 426 17.93 28.88 -18.71
CA VAL A 426 18.28 27.85 -19.71
C VAL A 426 17.48 28.00 -21.01
N TYR A 427 16.22 28.43 -20.94
CA TYR A 427 15.50 28.81 -22.16
C TYR A 427 16.15 30.01 -22.83
N SER A 428 16.35 31.12 -22.14
CA SER A 428 16.91 32.34 -22.75
C SER A 428 18.30 32.14 -23.37
N GLU A 429 19.14 31.28 -22.78
CA GLU A 429 20.53 31.12 -23.18
C GLU A 429 20.78 29.93 -24.12
N PHE A 430 19.88 28.94 -24.14
CA PHE A 430 20.14 27.66 -24.81
C PHE A 430 18.94 27.18 -25.64
N TYR A 431 17.78 26.96 -25.03
CA TYR A 431 16.63 26.38 -25.73
C TYR A 431 15.76 27.40 -26.49
N GLY A 432 15.95 28.69 -26.28
CA GLY A 432 15.08 29.76 -26.79
C GLY A 432 13.76 29.84 -26.04
N LYS A 433 12.77 29.06 -26.48
CA LYS A 433 11.42 28.98 -25.90
C LYS A 433 10.93 27.53 -25.89
N PRO A 434 9.91 27.18 -25.09
CA PRO A 434 9.25 25.88 -25.21
C PRO A 434 8.81 25.61 -26.64
N LEU A 435 8.92 24.36 -27.08
CA LEU A 435 8.61 23.89 -28.42
C LEU A 435 9.41 24.59 -29.55
N SER A 436 10.54 25.23 -29.23
CA SER A 436 11.47 25.67 -30.27
C SER A 436 12.14 24.47 -30.94
N GLN A 437 12.75 24.65 -32.11
CA GLN A 437 13.53 23.58 -32.74
C GLN A 437 14.62 23.00 -31.81
N ALA A 438 15.32 23.86 -31.05
CA ALA A 438 16.35 23.41 -30.12
C ALA A 438 15.77 22.62 -28.94
N ALA A 439 14.61 23.05 -28.43
CA ALA A 439 13.88 22.34 -27.39
C ALA A 439 13.35 21.01 -27.92
N GLU A 440 12.70 20.97 -29.08
CA GLU A 440 12.18 19.75 -29.72
C GLU A 440 13.29 18.73 -29.97
N GLU A 441 14.44 19.14 -30.52
CA GLU A 441 15.55 18.22 -30.79
C GLU A 441 16.13 17.58 -29.51
N MET A 442 16.17 18.31 -28.39
CA MET A 442 16.86 17.88 -27.17
C MET A 442 15.93 17.32 -26.09
N LEU A 443 14.77 17.94 -25.92
CA LEU A 443 13.82 17.72 -24.83
C LEU A 443 12.62 16.89 -25.25
N HIS A 444 12.42 16.63 -26.54
CA HIS A 444 11.30 15.80 -27.02
C HIS A 444 11.78 14.46 -27.58
N THR A 445 10.85 13.52 -27.64
CA THR A 445 11.05 12.17 -28.17
C THR A 445 9.80 11.72 -28.92
N SER A 446 9.94 10.61 -29.65
CA SER A 446 8.84 9.88 -30.25
C SER A 446 8.77 8.46 -29.68
N TYR A 447 7.62 7.83 -29.86
CA TYR A 447 7.35 6.46 -29.42
C TYR A 447 6.94 5.62 -30.62
N TYR A 448 7.15 4.31 -30.53
CA TYR A 448 6.81 3.38 -31.61
C TYR A 448 6.05 2.18 -31.05
N SER A 449 5.21 1.59 -31.91
CA SER A 449 4.43 0.41 -31.54
C SER A 449 5.34 -0.75 -31.19
N ARG A 450 5.00 -1.42 -30.08
CA ARG A 450 5.56 -2.69 -29.59
C ARG A 450 4.50 -3.79 -29.60
N ALA A 451 3.38 -3.60 -30.30
CA ALA A 451 2.31 -4.59 -30.32
C ALA A 451 2.75 -5.94 -30.92
N GLU A 452 3.76 -5.95 -31.78
CA GLU A 452 4.36 -7.17 -32.33
C GLU A 452 5.02 -8.04 -31.25
N ASP A 453 5.45 -7.45 -30.12
CA ASP A 453 6.02 -8.19 -28.98
C ASP A 453 5.00 -9.20 -28.39
N LEU A 454 3.69 -8.97 -28.60
CA LEU A 454 2.61 -9.83 -28.08
C LEU A 454 2.41 -11.13 -28.89
N GLY A 455 3.10 -11.28 -30.02
CA GLY A 455 2.94 -12.43 -30.90
C GLY A 455 1.61 -12.43 -31.67
N PRO A 456 1.27 -13.55 -32.36
CA PRO A 456 0.13 -13.62 -33.27
C PRO A 456 -1.24 -13.42 -32.61
N GLU A 457 -1.38 -13.73 -31.32
CA GLU A 457 -2.65 -13.55 -30.59
C GLU A 457 -2.88 -12.07 -30.18
N GLY A 458 -1.86 -11.22 -30.26
CA GLY A 458 -1.94 -9.83 -29.82
C GLY A 458 -2.26 -9.68 -28.33
N MET A 459 -2.92 -8.58 -27.96
CA MET A 459 -3.35 -8.34 -26.59
C MET A 459 -4.53 -9.27 -26.26
N VAL A 460 -4.37 -10.06 -25.21
CA VAL A 460 -5.45 -10.90 -24.65
C VAL A 460 -5.85 -10.34 -23.29
N LEU A 461 -7.04 -10.66 -22.78
CA LEU A 461 -7.40 -10.34 -21.40
C LEU A 461 -7.76 -11.63 -20.68
N LYS A 462 -6.84 -12.12 -19.86
CA LYS A 462 -7.07 -13.29 -19.01
C LYS A 462 -7.89 -12.87 -17.79
N GLU A 463 -8.83 -13.72 -17.38
CA GLU A 463 -9.57 -13.51 -16.14
C GLU A 463 -8.60 -13.49 -14.96
N PHE A 464 -8.80 -12.54 -14.04
CA PHE A 464 -8.09 -12.56 -12.79
C PHE A 464 -8.78 -13.56 -11.86
N THR A 465 -8.18 -14.74 -11.70
CA THR A 465 -8.61 -15.66 -10.64
C THR A 465 -8.08 -15.12 -9.31
N LYS A 466 -8.96 -14.47 -8.55
CA LYS A 466 -8.67 -14.05 -7.17
C LYS A 466 -8.17 -15.27 -6.37
N PRO A 467 -7.17 -15.13 -5.50
CA PRO A 467 -6.88 -16.18 -4.52
C PRO A 467 -8.15 -16.54 -3.75
N ALA A 468 -8.33 -17.82 -3.39
CA ALA A 468 -9.55 -18.31 -2.73
C ALA A 468 -9.97 -17.40 -1.55
N TRP A 469 -9.03 -17.07 -0.65
CA TRP A 469 -9.26 -16.21 0.51
C TRP A 469 -9.84 -14.81 0.21
N GLU A 470 -9.64 -14.28 -1.00
CA GLU A 470 -10.16 -12.98 -1.42
C GLU A 470 -11.52 -13.09 -2.12
N GLN A 471 -11.80 -14.24 -2.76
CA GLN A 471 -13.15 -14.59 -3.23
C GLN A 471 -14.10 -14.76 -2.05
N ASP A 472 -13.63 -15.41 -0.99
CA ASP A 472 -14.39 -15.67 0.24
C ASP A 472 -14.75 -14.36 0.96
N LYS A 473 -13.87 -13.35 0.95
CA LYS A 473 -14.13 -12.02 1.52
C LYS A 473 -15.21 -11.24 0.78
N GLU A 474 -15.13 -11.16 -0.55
CA GLU A 474 -16.12 -10.41 -1.33
C GLU A 474 -17.49 -11.10 -1.37
N ASN A 475 -17.52 -12.44 -1.34
CA ASN A 475 -18.75 -13.19 -1.20
C ASN A 475 -19.44 -12.89 0.15
N ASN A 476 -18.65 -12.71 1.22
CA ASN A 476 -19.15 -12.30 2.53
C ASN A 476 -19.62 -10.83 2.57
N GLU A 477 -18.90 -9.90 1.93
CA GLU A 477 -19.28 -8.47 1.85
C GLU A 477 -20.52 -8.25 0.94
N ALA A 478 -20.62 -8.96 -0.19
CA ALA A 478 -21.78 -8.90 -1.08
C ALA A 478 -23.04 -9.55 -0.47
N ASN A 479 -22.87 -10.54 0.41
CA ASN A 479 -23.95 -11.09 1.21
C ASN A 479 -24.39 -10.10 2.31
N GLN A 480 -23.47 -9.35 2.92
CA GLN A 480 -23.80 -8.28 3.87
C GLN A 480 -24.59 -7.13 3.22
N GLU A 481 -24.23 -6.66 2.01
CA GLU A 481 -24.99 -5.59 1.32
C GLU A 481 -26.39 -6.04 0.86
N LYS A 482 -26.58 -7.35 0.60
CA LYS A 482 -27.90 -7.94 0.33
C LYS A 482 -28.73 -8.08 1.60
N GLU A 483 -28.13 -8.50 2.71
CA GLU A 483 -28.78 -8.57 4.03
C GLU A 483 -29.18 -7.18 4.56
N GLU A 484 -28.39 -6.14 4.30
CA GLU A 484 -28.73 -4.75 4.67
C GLU A 484 -29.91 -4.17 3.85
N LYS A 485 -30.19 -4.68 2.64
CA LYS A 485 -31.34 -4.25 1.83
C LYS A 485 -32.64 -5.03 2.10
N GLU A 486 -32.56 -6.22 2.70
CA GLU A 486 -33.72 -7.06 3.01
C GLU A 486 -34.22 -6.98 4.47
N ASN A 487 -33.51 -6.30 5.37
CA ASN A 487 -33.93 -6.16 6.77
C ASN A 487 -35.06 -5.12 6.96
N LYS A 488 -36.29 -5.50 6.60
CA LYS A 488 -37.50 -4.96 7.24
C LYS A 488 -37.61 -5.61 8.63
N THR A 489 -37.43 -4.83 9.70
CA THR A 489 -37.71 -5.22 11.09
C THR A 489 -39.12 -5.79 11.23
N MET A 490 -39.23 -7.12 11.38
CA MET A 490 -40.47 -7.82 11.72
C MET A 490 -40.59 -8.02 13.24
N THR A 491 -41.81 -7.96 13.75
CA THR A 491 -42.11 -8.06 15.20
C THR A 491 -41.93 -9.51 15.71
N LYS A 492 -41.40 -9.70 16.93
CA LYS A 492 -41.27 -11.02 17.57
C LYS A 492 -42.26 -11.22 18.71
N PHE A 493 -42.77 -12.44 18.88
CA PHE A 493 -43.71 -12.84 19.93
C PHE A 493 -43.21 -14.09 20.64
N ARG A 494 -43.23 -14.12 21.98
CA ARG A 494 -42.81 -15.26 22.80
C ARG A 494 -44.02 -15.97 23.41
N CYS A 495 -44.07 -17.29 23.29
CA CYS A 495 -45.04 -18.11 24.02
C CYS A 495 -44.68 -18.16 25.51
N THR A 496 -45.56 -17.63 26.36
CA THR A 496 -45.40 -17.57 27.83
C THR A 496 -45.37 -18.95 28.52
N VAL A 497 -45.75 -20.01 27.80
CA VAL A 497 -45.86 -21.37 28.36
C VAL A 497 -44.63 -22.24 28.06
N CYS A 498 -44.06 -22.13 26.85
CA CYS A 498 -42.94 -22.99 26.43
C CYS A 498 -41.72 -22.23 25.90
N GLY A 499 -41.82 -20.90 25.78
CA GLY A 499 -40.72 -20.06 25.32
C GLY A 499 -40.54 -19.98 23.81
N TYR A 500 -41.34 -20.67 22.99
CA TYR A 500 -41.26 -20.59 21.53
C TYR A 500 -41.39 -19.15 21.02
N ILE A 501 -40.47 -18.72 20.15
CA ILE A 501 -40.45 -17.39 19.54
C ILE A 501 -41.00 -17.47 18.11
N HIS A 502 -41.98 -16.62 17.81
CA HIS A 502 -42.56 -16.46 16.48
C HIS A 502 -42.18 -15.08 15.93
N GLU A 503 -41.79 -15.01 14.65
CA GLU A 503 -41.47 -13.78 13.96
C GLU A 503 -42.52 -13.51 12.88
N GLY A 504 -43.21 -12.37 12.97
CA GLY A 504 -44.32 -12.02 12.08
C GLY A 504 -45.08 -10.80 12.59
N GLU A 505 -46.01 -10.25 11.79
CA GLU A 505 -46.78 -9.07 12.22
C GLU A 505 -47.75 -9.37 13.38
N ASN A 506 -48.17 -10.63 13.55
CA ASN A 506 -49.13 -11.08 14.58
C ASN A 506 -48.68 -12.42 15.20
N PRO A 507 -49.07 -12.74 16.45
CA PRO A 507 -48.77 -14.05 17.05
C PRO A 507 -49.50 -15.19 16.31
N PRO A 508 -48.95 -16.41 16.29
CA PRO A 508 -49.53 -17.51 15.54
C PRO A 508 -50.82 -18.01 16.23
N ALA A 509 -51.79 -18.49 15.43
CA ALA A 509 -53.10 -18.95 15.91
C ALA A 509 -53.04 -20.12 16.92
N ALA A 510 -51.92 -20.84 16.96
CA ALA A 510 -51.58 -21.76 18.04
C ALA A 510 -50.06 -21.90 18.12
N CYS A 511 -49.51 -22.03 19.33
CA CYS A 511 -48.10 -22.31 19.52
C CYS A 511 -47.74 -23.64 18.84
N PRO A 512 -46.75 -23.69 17.93
CA PRO A 512 -46.35 -24.92 17.26
C PRO A 512 -45.88 -26.01 18.23
N VAL A 513 -45.33 -25.61 19.37
CA VAL A 513 -44.72 -26.48 20.37
C VAL A 513 -45.76 -26.95 21.40
N CYS A 514 -46.36 -26.05 22.17
CA CYS A 514 -47.26 -26.41 23.27
C CYS A 514 -48.75 -26.25 22.95
N LYS A 515 -49.10 -25.89 21.71
CA LYS A 515 -50.47 -25.81 21.18
C LYS A 515 -51.42 -24.83 21.87
N VAL A 516 -50.93 -23.99 22.78
CA VAL A 516 -51.71 -22.90 23.40
C VAL A 516 -52.05 -21.82 22.39
N GLY A 517 -53.18 -21.13 22.59
CA GLY A 517 -53.66 -20.10 21.67
C GLY A 517 -52.82 -18.81 21.69
N PRO A 518 -53.11 -17.88 20.76
CA PRO A 518 -52.37 -16.63 20.58
C PRO A 518 -52.41 -15.74 21.83
N GLU A 519 -53.42 -15.88 22.69
CA GLU A 519 -53.54 -15.18 23.98
C GLU A 519 -52.43 -15.53 24.98
N LYS A 520 -51.66 -16.59 24.72
CA LYS A 520 -50.49 -16.98 25.51
C LYS A 520 -49.18 -16.55 24.87
N PHE A 521 -49.22 -15.72 23.83
CA PHE A 521 -48.05 -15.04 23.29
C PHE A 521 -47.96 -13.62 23.82
N GLU A 522 -46.83 -13.28 24.42
CA GLU A 522 -46.47 -11.90 24.73
C GLU A 522 -45.67 -11.34 23.55
N LYS A 523 -45.98 -10.11 23.14
CA LYS A 523 -45.14 -9.39 22.21
C LYS A 523 -43.80 -9.17 22.92
N LEU A 524 -42.72 -9.61 22.30
CA LEU A 524 -41.41 -9.17 22.72
C LEU A 524 -41.32 -7.70 22.27
N GLU A 525 -41.76 -6.79 23.15
CA GLU A 525 -41.25 -5.44 23.09
C GLU A 525 -39.74 -5.57 23.10
N GLU A 526 -39.05 -4.94 22.16
CA GLU A 526 -37.59 -4.87 22.17
C GLU A 526 -37.19 -4.46 23.59
N ALA A 527 -36.67 -5.43 24.34
CA ALA A 527 -35.97 -5.13 25.57
C ALA A 527 -34.98 -4.03 25.20
N ALA A 528 -35.08 -2.93 25.95
CA ALA A 528 -34.43 -1.66 25.71
C ALA A 528 -33.15 -1.77 24.85
N LYS A 529 -33.12 -0.97 23.77
CA LYS A 529 -31.90 -0.50 23.09
C LYS A 529 -30.68 -0.62 24.00
N ALA A 530 -29.64 -1.30 23.49
CA ALA A 530 -28.30 -1.40 24.05
C ALA A 530 -27.96 -0.22 25.00
N SER A 531 -27.91 -0.50 26.30
CA SER A 531 -27.72 0.52 27.34
C SER A 531 -26.25 0.76 27.64
N GLY A 532 -25.42 0.84 26.61
CA GLY A 532 -24.01 1.23 26.72
C GLY A 532 -23.85 2.73 26.41
N ARG A 533 -22.92 3.41 27.11
CA ARG A 533 -22.58 4.83 26.87
C ARG A 533 -22.28 5.15 25.40
N TYR A 534 -21.83 4.15 24.64
CA TYR A 534 -21.36 4.28 23.26
C TYR A 534 -22.26 3.58 22.22
N ALA A 535 -23.38 2.98 22.63
CA ALA A 535 -24.21 2.15 21.76
C ALA A 535 -24.65 2.85 20.47
N GLY A 536 -24.42 2.21 19.32
CA GLY A 536 -24.74 2.71 17.98
C GLY A 536 -23.80 3.78 17.44
N THR A 537 -22.73 4.13 18.17
CA THR A 537 -21.76 5.15 17.73
C THR A 537 -20.57 4.53 17.00
N LYS A 538 -19.84 5.35 16.23
CA LYS A 538 -18.53 4.95 15.70
C LYS A 538 -17.53 4.61 16.81
N THR A 539 -17.67 5.24 17.98
CA THR A 539 -16.79 4.98 19.13
C THR A 539 -16.97 3.57 19.69
N GLU A 540 -18.19 3.02 19.68
CA GLU A 540 -18.40 1.62 20.06
C GLU A 540 -17.66 0.66 19.11
N LYS A 541 -17.75 0.89 17.79
CA LYS A 541 -16.98 0.13 16.81
C LYS A 541 -15.47 0.25 17.04
N ASN A 542 -14.97 1.47 17.30
CA ASN A 542 -13.56 1.70 17.62
C ASN A 542 -13.11 0.95 18.88
N LEU A 543 -13.95 0.88 19.92
CA LEU A 543 -13.62 0.16 21.16
C LEU A 543 -13.59 -1.36 20.94
N MET A 544 -14.49 -1.90 20.11
CA MET A 544 -14.47 -3.30 19.70
C MET A 544 -13.20 -3.63 18.89
N GLU A 545 -12.86 -2.77 17.93
CA GLU A 545 -11.65 -2.91 17.11
C GLU A 545 -10.39 -2.83 17.98
N ALA A 546 -10.33 -1.89 18.93
CA ALA A 546 -9.22 -1.77 19.87
C ALA A 546 -9.10 -3.02 20.75
N PHE A 547 -10.21 -3.49 21.36
CA PHE A 547 -10.20 -4.71 22.17
C PHE A 547 -9.75 -5.94 21.37
N ALA A 548 -10.23 -6.09 20.13
CA ALA A 548 -9.84 -7.19 19.25
C ALA A 548 -8.36 -7.10 18.87
N GLY A 549 -7.87 -5.91 18.52
CA GLY A 549 -6.47 -5.66 18.16
C GLY A 549 -5.51 -6.00 19.30
N GLU A 550 -5.78 -5.50 20.51
CA GLU A 550 -4.95 -5.77 21.69
C GLU A 550 -4.99 -7.26 22.10
N SER A 551 -6.15 -7.90 21.97
CA SER A 551 -6.30 -9.34 22.24
C SER A 551 -5.49 -10.21 21.27
N GLN A 552 -5.46 -9.83 20.00
CA GLN A 552 -4.63 -10.48 18.98
C GLN A 552 -3.14 -10.24 19.24
N ALA A 553 -2.75 -9.01 19.57
CA ALA A 553 -1.36 -8.65 19.87
C ALA A 553 -0.81 -9.45 21.06
N ARG A 554 -1.56 -9.51 22.16
CA ARG A 554 -1.22 -10.30 23.36
C ARG A 554 -0.90 -11.76 23.02
N ASN A 555 -1.79 -12.44 22.29
CA ASN A 555 -1.61 -13.85 21.94
C ASN A 555 -0.45 -14.05 20.95
N LYS A 556 -0.34 -13.18 19.94
CA LYS A 556 0.76 -13.21 18.97
C LYS A 556 2.12 -13.10 19.65
N TYR A 557 2.29 -12.15 20.58
CA TYR A 557 3.55 -11.98 21.31
C TYR A 557 3.83 -13.17 22.25
N SER A 558 2.82 -13.78 22.87
CA SER A 558 3.06 -15.02 23.63
C SER A 558 3.55 -16.17 22.75
N PHE A 559 3.05 -16.32 21.51
CA PHE A 559 3.56 -17.34 20.58
C PHE A 559 4.99 -17.01 20.12
N PHE A 560 5.30 -15.74 19.91
CA PHE A 560 6.66 -15.31 19.56
C PHE A 560 7.64 -15.55 20.70
N ALA A 561 7.21 -15.36 21.95
CA ALA A 561 8.01 -15.70 23.11
C ALA A 561 8.33 -17.20 23.19
N GLU A 562 7.39 -18.08 22.81
CA GLU A 562 7.64 -19.53 22.74
C GLU A 562 8.72 -19.87 21.71
N ILE A 563 8.68 -19.28 20.53
CA ILE A 563 9.71 -19.47 19.49
C ILE A 563 11.05 -18.92 19.95
N ALA A 564 11.10 -17.69 20.47
CA ALA A 564 12.34 -17.08 20.98
C ALA A 564 12.97 -17.94 22.09
N LYS A 565 12.15 -18.55 22.94
CA LYS A 565 12.62 -19.49 23.97
C LYS A 565 13.20 -20.77 23.37
N GLN A 566 12.55 -21.35 22.35
CA GLN A 566 13.06 -22.52 21.64
C GLN A 566 14.40 -22.25 20.95
N GLU A 567 14.63 -21.01 20.50
CA GLU A 567 15.88 -20.55 19.89
C GLU A 567 16.97 -20.18 20.92
N GLY A 568 16.68 -20.28 22.22
CA GLY A 568 17.61 -19.92 23.29
C GLY A 568 17.75 -18.40 23.51
N MET A 569 16.89 -17.58 22.90
CA MET A 569 16.84 -16.12 23.08
C MET A 569 15.97 -15.73 24.28
N GLU A 570 16.40 -16.12 25.48
CA GLU A 570 15.63 -15.94 26.73
C GLU A 570 15.27 -14.47 27.01
N GLN A 571 16.15 -13.51 26.71
CA GLN A 571 15.86 -12.08 26.89
C GLN A 571 14.76 -11.60 25.94
N THR A 572 14.81 -12.01 24.67
CA THR A 572 13.79 -11.68 23.67
C THR A 572 12.45 -12.30 24.03
N ALA A 573 12.44 -13.55 24.51
CA ALA A 573 11.23 -14.20 25.01
C ALA A 573 10.63 -13.46 26.21
N ALA A 574 11.46 -13.00 27.14
CA ALA A 574 11.01 -12.21 28.29
C ALA A 574 10.39 -10.87 27.86
N ILE A 575 11.00 -10.17 26.89
CA ILE A 575 10.45 -8.91 26.36
C ILE A 575 9.11 -9.15 25.66
N PHE A 576 9.00 -10.19 24.81
CA PHE A 576 7.72 -10.53 24.18
C PHE A 576 6.62 -10.83 25.21
N MET A 577 6.95 -11.55 26.29
CA MET A 577 5.99 -11.81 27.37
C MET A 577 5.63 -10.55 28.17
N GLU A 578 6.59 -9.65 28.41
CA GLU A 578 6.34 -8.37 29.06
C GLU A 578 5.36 -7.53 28.22
N THR A 579 5.61 -7.40 26.92
CA THR A 579 4.72 -6.68 26.00
C THR A 579 3.36 -7.37 25.91
N ALA A 580 3.30 -8.71 25.88
CA ALA A 580 2.03 -9.44 25.89
C ALA A 580 1.18 -9.12 27.13
N GLU A 581 1.81 -8.94 28.29
CA GLU A 581 1.10 -8.53 29.51
C GLU A 581 0.64 -7.06 29.47
N GLN A 582 1.41 -6.17 28.82
CA GLN A 582 0.99 -4.79 28.57
C GLN A 582 -0.26 -4.74 27.67
N GLU A 583 -0.27 -5.49 26.55
CA GLU A 583 -1.45 -5.55 25.67
C GLU A 583 -2.66 -6.18 26.39
N ARG A 584 -2.42 -7.12 27.32
CA ARG A 584 -3.48 -7.65 28.17
C ARG A 584 -4.12 -6.55 29.04
N GLN A 585 -3.34 -5.58 29.53
CA GLN A 585 -3.88 -4.44 30.28
C GLN A 585 -4.65 -3.48 29.37
N HIS A 586 -4.15 -3.22 28.16
CA HIS A 586 -4.88 -2.40 27.17
C HIS A 586 -6.22 -3.04 26.81
N ALA A 587 -6.23 -4.33 26.48
CA ALA A 587 -7.44 -5.10 26.20
C ALA A 587 -8.42 -5.05 27.38
N LYS A 588 -7.93 -5.23 28.62
CA LYS A 588 -8.77 -5.13 29.83
C LYS A 588 -9.41 -3.75 29.99
N MET A 589 -8.66 -2.68 29.74
CA MET A 589 -9.16 -1.31 29.82
C MET A 589 -10.28 -1.07 28.81
N TRP A 590 -10.08 -1.48 27.55
CA TRP A 590 -11.10 -1.32 26.49
C TRP A 590 -12.33 -2.19 26.73
N PHE A 591 -12.14 -3.45 27.14
CA PHE A 591 -13.24 -4.35 27.46
C PHE A 591 -14.09 -3.82 28.63
N ALA A 592 -13.45 -3.28 29.67
CA ALA A 592 -14.16 -2.70 30.79
C ALA A 592 -14.96 -1.44 30.42
N GLU A 593 -14.47 -0.63 29.48
CA GLU A 593 -15.14 0.60 29.02
C GLU A 593 -16.31 0.30 28.06
N TRP A 594 -16.19 -0.74 27.22
CA TRP A 594 -17.19 -1.11 26.21
C TRP A 594 -18.23 -2.09 26.72
N HIS A 595 -17.79 -3.24 27.25
CA HIS A 595 -18.65 -4.35 27.65
C HIS A 595 -18.95 -4.34 29.16
N GLY A 596 -18.01 -3.83 29.95
CA GLY A 596 -18.09 -3.83 31.42
C GLY A 596 -17.54 -5.12 32.05
N LEU A 597 -17.19 -5.03 33.33
CA LEU A 597 -16.80 -6.16 34.16
C LEU A 597 -17.76 -6.25 35.35
N GLY A 598 -18.62 -7.27 35.35
CA GLY A 598 -19.62 -7.51 36.40
C GLY A 598 -19.04 -8.28 37.59
N ASP A 599 -19.92 -8.73 38.48
CA ASP A 599 -19.53 -9.67 39.52
C ASP A 599 -19.29 -11.08 38.96
N THR A 600 -18.92 -12.05 39.80
CA THR A 600 -18.63 -13.41 39.33
C THR A 600 -19.84 -14.09 38.69
N ALA A 601 -21.06 -13.83 39.18
CA ALA A 601 -22.27 -14.43 38.62
C ALA A 601 -22.60 -13.82 37.25
N ASP A 602 -22.48 -12.50 37.12
CA ASP A 602 -22.69 -11.79 35.85
C ASP A 602 -21.67 -12.24 34.79
N ASN A 603 -20.39 -12.32 35.16
CA ASN A 603 -19.32 -12.73 34.24
C ASN A 603 -19.47 -14.20 33.82
N LEU A 604 -19.91 -15.10 34.72
CA LEU A 604 -20.18 -16.51 34.37
C LEU A 604 -21.37 -16.65 33.42
N GLN A 605 -22.41 -15.83 33.58
CA GLN A 605 -23.55 -15.81 32.67
C GLN A 605 -23.12 -15.29 31.29
N SER A 606 -22.42 -14.16 31.25
CA SER A 606 -21.90 -13.59 30.00
C SER A 606 -20.95 -14.54 29.27
N ALA A 607 -20.09 -15.27 29.99
CA ALA A 607 -19.25 -16.31 29.39
C ALA A 607 -20.09 -17.46 28.82
N ALA A 608 -21.09 -17.97 29.56
CA ALA A 608 -21.96 -19.02 29.05
C ALA A 608 -22.74 -18.60 27.79
N ASP A 609 -23.26 -17.37 27.77
CA ASP A 609 -24.01 -16.83 26.64
C ASP A 609 -23.13 -16.68 25.40
N GLY A 610 -21.89 -16.18 25.57
CA GLY A 610 -20.91 -16.09 24.49
C GLY A 610 -20.53 -17.46 23.93
N GLU A 611 -20.21 -18.42 24.80
CA GLU A 611 -19.91 -19.80 24.39
C GLU A 611 -21.10 -20.44 23.64
N ASN A 612 -22.34 -20.19 24.09
CA ASN A 612 -23.55 -20.65 23.42
C ASN A 612 -23.68 -20.10 21.99
N GLU A 613 -23.49 -18.79 21.83
CA GLU A 613 -23.49 -18.14 20.52
C GLU A 613 -22.39 -18.71 19.62
N GLU A 614 -21.20 -18.94 20.18
CA GLU A 614 -20.07 -19.49 19.42
C GLU A 614 -20.36 -20.87 18.85
N TRP A 615 -20.86 -21.83 19.63
CA TRP A 615 -21.10 -23.18 19.10
C TRP A 615 -22.41 -23.35 18.34
N THR A 616 -23.46 -22.59 18.69
CA THR A 616 -24.77 -22.71 18.00
C THR A 616 -24.82 -21.95 16.68
N GLN A 617 -24.08 -20.83 16.59
CA GLN A 617 -24.16 -19.92 15.45
C GLN A 617 -22.79 -19.75 14.77
N MET A 618 -21.77 -19.26 15.48
CA MET A 618 -20.50 -18.84 14.87
C MET A 618 -19.77 -20.01 14.21
N TYR A 619 -19.35 -21.01 14.98
CA TYR A 619 -18.61 -22.17 14.47
C TYR A 619 -19.47 -23.09 13.61
N ALA A 620 -20.78 -23.15 13.87
CA ALA A 620 -21.72 -23.88 13.02
C ALA A 620 -21.78 -23.27 11.61
N ARG A 621 -21.85 -21.94 11.51
CA ARG A 621 -21.80 -21.19 10.25
C ARG A 621 -20.43 -21.36 9.58
N MET A 622 -19.33 -21.13 10.30
CA MET A 622 -17.96 -21.25 9.76
C MET A 622 -17.65 -22.65 9.24
N ALA A 623 -18.10 -23.70 9.93
CA ALA A 623 -17.93 -25.08 9.46
C ALA A 623 -18.69 -25.33 8.16
N LYS A 624 -19.90 -24.79 8.03
CA LYS A 624 -20.70 -24.90 6.81
C LYS A 624 -20.05 -24.15 5.65
N GLU A 625 -19.65 -22.88 5.85
CA GLU A 625 -18.97 -22.03 4.87
C GLU A 625 -17.67 -22.70 4.38
N ALA A 626 -16.84 -23.20 5.31
CA ALA A 626 -15.60 -23.89 4.96
C ALA A 626 -15.83 -25.15 4.10
N ARG A 627 -16.96 -25.86 4.25
CA ARG A 627 -17.31 -26.98 3.34
C ARG A 627 -17.75 -26.50 1.97
N GLU A 628 -18.54 -25.43 1.91
CA GLU A 628 -19.00 -24.83 0.66
C GLU A 628 -17.82 -24.33 -0.19
N GLU A 629 -16.77 -23.86 0.46
CA GLU A 629 -15.52 -23.41 -0.16
C GLU A 629 -14.50 -24.55 -0.44
N GLY A 630 -14.80 -25.79 -0.02
CA GLY A 630 -13.97 -26.97 -0.28
C GLY A 630 -12.85 -27.23 0.74
N PHE A 631 -12.87 -26.58 1.91
CA PHE A 631 -11.91 -26.74 3.01
C PHE A 631 -12.40 -27.71 4.09
N GLU A 632 -12.64 -28.98 3.74
CA GLU A 632 -13.21 -29.99 4.67
C GLU A 632 -12.40 -30.15 5.96
N ASP A 633 -11.07 -30.18 5.87
CA ASP A 633 -10.20 -30.32 7.04
C ASP A 633 -10.37 -29.17 8.04
N LEU A 634 -10.71 -27.97 7.56
CA LEU A 634 -10.96 -26.80 8.40
C LEU A 634 -12.38 -26.81 8.96
N ALA A 635 -13.37 -27.22 8.16
CA ALA A 635 -14.74 -27.42 8.63
C ALA A 635 -14.81 -28.40 9.81
N VAL A 636 -14.10 -29.54 9.71
CA VAL A 636 -14.01 -30.54 10.78
C VAL A 636 -13.37 -29.93 12.03
N LYS A 637 -12.38 -29.04 11.90
CA LYS A 637 -11.79 -28.33 13.04
C LYS A 637 -12.82 -27.41 13.70
N PHE A 638 -13.55 -26.60 12.94
CA PHE A 638 -14.59 -25.73 13.48
C PHE A 638 -15.68 -26.50 14.22
N GLU A 639 -16.13 -27.65 13.69
CA GLU A 639 -17.11 -28.50 14.39
C GLU A 639 -16.56 -29.10 15.68
N ASN A 640 -15.29 -29.48 15.69
CA ASN A 640 -14.65 -30.00 16.89
C ASN A 640 -14.47 -28.92 17.94
N VAL A 641 -14.17 -27.68 17.53
CA VAL A 641 -14.15 -26.52 18.44
C VAL A 641 -15.56 -26.22 18.96
N ALA A 642 -16.60 -26.24 18.11
CA ALA A 642 -17.99 -26.07 18.55
C ALA A 642 -18.39 -27.09 19.65
N LYS A 643 -17.96 -28.35 19.55
CA LYS A 643 -18.18 -29.36 20.62
C LYS A 643 -17.46 -29.01 21.92
N VAL A 644 -16.30 -28.34 21.83
CA VAL A 644 -15.54 -27.88 22.99
C VAL A 644 -16.23 -26.68 23.64
N GLU A 645 -16.66 -25.68 22.87
CA GLU A 645 -17.37 -24.50 23.41
C GLU A 645 -18.72 -24.90 24.04
N ALA A 646 -19.43 -25.88 23.48
CA ALA A 646 -20.62 -26.46 24.14
C ALA A 646 -20.31 -27.08 25.53
N ALA A 647 -19.10 -27.63 25.70
CA ALA A 647 -18.65 -28.11 27.00
C ALA A 647 -18.23 -26.96 27.94
N HIS A 648 -17.71 -25.85 27.41
CA HIS A 648 -17.44 -24.63 28.17
C HIS A 648 -18.73 -23.98 28.68
N GLU A 649 -19.73 -23.78 27.84
CA GLU A 649 -21.06 -23.28 28.25
C GLU A 649 -21.61 -24.12 29.41
N LYS A 650 -21.67 -25.45 29.22
CA LYS A 650 -22.18 -26.37 30.25
C LYS A 650 -21.40 -26.26 31.57
N ARG A 651 -20.08 -26.04 31.49
CA ARG A 651 -19.23 -25.84 32.67
C ARG A 651 -19.57 -24.52 33.36
N TYR A 652 -19.65 -23.41 32.63
CA TYR A 652 -19.98 -22.10 33.21
C TYR A 652 -21.37 -22.07 33.82
N LEU A 653 -22.39 -22.60 33.14
CA LEU A 653 -23.74 -22.74 33.67
C LEU A 653 -23.77 -23.58 34.95
N LYS A 654 -22.97 -24.65 35.03
CA LYS A 654 -22.91 -25.47 36.23
C LYS A 654 -22.23 -24.75 37.39
N ILE A 655 -21.16 -24.01 37.13
CA ILE A 655 -20.50 -23.19 38.15
C ILE A 655 -21.46 -22.09 38.64
N LEU A 656 -22.15 -21.42 37.72
CA LEU A 656 -23.15 -20.39 38.02
C LEU A 656 -24.30 -20.92 38.87
N ASP A 657 -24.83 -22.11 38.52
CA ASP A 657 -25.84 -22.83 39.31
C ASP A 657 -25.34 -23.11 40.74
N THR A 658 -24.10 -23.58 40.89
CA THR A 658 -23.53 -23.81 42.23
C THR A 658 -23.31 -22.50 43.00
N LEU A 659 -22.95 -21.41 42.33
CA LEU A 659 -22.75 -20.11 42.96
C LEU A 659 -24.07 -19.51 43.43
N LYS A 660 -25.10 -19.49 42.57
CA LYS A 660 -26.44 -18.96 42.88
C LYS A 660 -27.15 -19.72 43.99
N ASN A 661 -26.90 -21.03 44.11
CA ASN A 661 -27.47 -21.87 45.16
C ASN A 661 -26.55 -22.00 46.41
N GLU A 662 -25.47 -21.23 46.51
CA GLU A 662 -24.50 -21.26 47.63
C GLU A 662 -23.84 -22.64 47.85
N LEU A 663 -23.74 -23.45 46.78
CA LEU A 663 -23.15 -24.79 46.78
C LEU A 663 -21.68 -24.82 46.34
N THR A 664 -21.05 -23.67 46.07
CA THR A 664 -19.64 -23.61 45.63
C THR A 664 -18.71 -24.38 46.57
N PHE A 665 -18.89 -24.18 47.87
CA PHE A 665 -18.08 -24.77 48.95
C PHE A 665 -18.87 -25.72 49.85
N LYS A 666 -20.00 -26.26 49.35
CA LYS A 666 -20.91 -27.15 50.09
C LYS A 666 -21.38 -28.32 49.22
N GLY A 667 -21.85 -29.40 49.85
CA GLY A 667 -22.45 -30.54 49.17
C GLY A 667 -21.48 -31.68 48.83
N ASN A 668 -21.83 -32.51 47.84
CA ASN A 668 -21.15 -33.78 47.59
C ASN A 668 -19.68 -33.59 47.14
N ALA A 669 -18.75 -33.93 48.04
CA ALA A 669 -17.30 -33.96 47.84
C ALA A 669 -16.75 -35.29 48.42
N PRO A 670 -16.97 -36.43 47.73
CA PRO A 670 -16.73 -37.76 48.32
C PRO A 670 -15.26 -38.05 48.63
N LEU A 671 -14.34 -37.30 47.99
CA LEU A 671 -12.90 -37.36 48.23
C LEU A 671 -12.41 -36.19 49.10
N GLY A 672 -13.32 -35.39 49.67
CA GLY A 672 -13.02 -34.23 50.50
C GLY A 672 -12.74 -32.93 49.72
N TRP A 673 -12.55 -31.85 50.47
CA TRP A 673 -12.18 -30.53 50.00
C TRP A 673 -10.66 -30.34 50.07
N LYS A 674 -10.01 -30.16 48.93
CA LYS A 674 -8.56 -29.98 48.83
C LYS A 674 -8.22 -28.49 48.83
N CYS A 675 -7.35 -28.07 49.73
CA CYS A 675 -6.74 -26.75 49.69
C CYS A 675 -5.77 -26.66 48.50
N ARG A 676 -6.03 -25.73 47.57
CA ARG A 676 -5.19 -25.50 46.38
C ARG A 676 -3.79 -25.02 46.71
N GLN A 677 -3.57 -24.47 47.91
CA GLN A 677 -2.30 -23.88 48.29
C GLN A 677 -1.32 -24.86 48.95
N CYS A 678 -1.79 -25.79 49.76
CA CYS A 678 -0.92 -26.73 50.49
C CYS A 678 -1.29 -28.20 50.32
N GLY A 679 -2.40 -28.51 49.62
CA GLY A 679 -2.87 -29.87 49.42
C GLY A 679 -3.61 -30.49 50.61
N TYR A 680 -3.79 -29.77 51.73
CA TYR A 680 -4.59 -30.25 52.86
C TYR A 680 -5.99 -30.68 52.40
N ILE A 681 -6.43 -31.88 52.80
CA ILE A 681 -7.75 -32.42 52.47
C ILE A 681 -8.61 -32.35 53.73
N HIS A 682 -9.74 -31.66 53.62
CA HIS A 682 -10.77 -31.61 54.64
C HIS A 682 -11.92 -32.56 54.29
N GLU A 683 -12.25 -33.48 55.20
CA GLU A 683 -13.42 -34.36 55.08
C GLU A 683 -14.61 -33.70 55.78
N GLY A 684 -15.62 -33.29 55.02
CA GLY A 684 -16.80 -32.61 55.55
C GLY A 684 -17.79 -32.20 54.44
N GLU A 685 -19.04 -31.94 54.81
CA GLU A 685 -20.09 -31.49 53.87
C GLU A 685 -19.81 -30.08 53.30
N GLU A 686 -19.01 -29.28 54.00
CA GLU A 686 -18.57 -27.96 53.58
C GLU A 686 -17.06 -27.80 53.70
N ALA A 687 -16.47 -26.93 52.87
CA ALA A 687 -15.08 -26.53 53.05
C ALA A 687 -14.93 -25.68 54.33
N PRO A 688 -13.79 -25.77 55.06
CA PRO A 688 -13.58 -24.99 56.27
C PRO A 688 -13.34 -23.51 55.94
N GLU A 689 -13.71 -22.61 56.86
CA GLU A 689 -13.55 -21.15 56.68
C GLU A 689 -12.09 -20.74 56.48
N VAL A 690 -11.17 -21.44 57.15
CA VAL A 690 -9.72 -21.24 57.04
C VAL A 690 -9.05 -22.61 56.98
N CYS A 691 -8.05 -22.76 56.10
CA CYS A 691 -7.24 -23.96 56.05
C CYS A 691 -6.44 -24.11 57.36
N PRO A 692 -6.58 -25.22 58.10
CA PRO A 692 -5.89 -25.40 59.38
C PRO A 692 -4.37 -25.60 59.22
N THR A 693 -3.89 -25.85 57.99
CA THR A 693 -2.47 -26.06 57.69
C THR A 693 -1.77 -24.76 57.30
N CYS A 694 -2.28 -24.03 56.30
CA CYS A 694 -1.60 -22.86 55.75
C CYS A 694 -2.29 -21.51 56.03
N GLY A 695 -3.46 -21.50 56.69
CA GLY A 695 -4.15 -20.26 57.07
C GLY A 695 -4.89 -19.54 55.93
N TYR A 696 -4.93 -20.10 54.72
CA TYR A 696 -5.66 -19.51 53.59
C TYR A 696 -7.18 -19.66 53.73
N PRO A 697 -7.98 -18.69 53.24
CA PRO A 697 -9.43 -18.68 53.41
C PRO A 697 -10.14 -19.74 52.56
N LYS A 698 -11.42 -19.99 52.88
CA LYS A 698 -12.33 -20.93 52.20
C LYS A 698 -12.28 -20.88 50.66
N ALA A 699 -12.06 -19.69 50.09
CA ALA A 699 -11.93 -19.47 48.65
C ALA A 699 -10.82 -20.29 47.95
N TYR A 700 -9.87 -20.85 48.72
CA TYR A 700 -8.78 -21.68 48.20
C TYR A 700 -9.09 -23.18 48.21
N PHE A 701 -10.28 -23.60 48.65
CA PHE A 701 -10.69 -25.00 48.60
C PHE A 701 -11.39 -25.35 47.29
N GLU A 702 -11.09 -26.54 46.76
CA GLU A 702 -11.78 -27.15 45.63
C GLU A 702 -12.20 -28.58 45.98
N ARG A 703 -13.14 -29.17 45.23
CA ARG A 703 -13.47 -30.60 45.41
C ARG A 703 -12.27 -31.44 44.95
N LYS A 704 -11.80 -32.37 45.79
CA LYS A 704 -10.74 -33.29 45.39
C LYS A 704 -11.28 -34.20 44.28
N VAL A 705 -10.48 -34.33 43.23
CA VAL A 705 -10.67 -35.30 42.14
C VAL A 705 -9.42 -36.16 42.05
N GLU A 706 -9.60 -37.44 41.71
CA GLU A 706 -8.52 -38.36 41.34
C GLU A 706 -8.73 -38.74 39.88
N ASN A 707 -7.70 -38.51 39.06
CA ASN A 707 -7.74 -38.63 37.60
C ASN A 707 -6.51 -39.34 37.03
N TYR A 708 -5.79 -40.10 37.87
CA TYR A 708 -4.60 -40.88 37.54
C TYR A 708 -4.78 -42.36 37.88
#